data_AF-A0AAV1AM95-F1
#
_entry.id   AF-A0AAV1AM95-F1
#
_cell.length_a   1.000
_cell.length_b   1.000
_cell.length_c   1.000
_cell.angle_alpha   90.00
_cell.angle_beta   90.00
_cell.angle_gamma   90.00
#
_symmetry.space_group_name_H-M   'P 1'
#
loop_
_entity.id
_entity.type
_entity.pdbx_description
1 polymer ?
#
loop_
_entity_poly.entity_id
_entity_poly.type
_entity_poly.pdbx_seq_one_letter_code
_entity_poly.pdbx_strand_id
1 'polypeptide(L)'
;MFPTNFSFFFVFLSVTSHSFAAATTSWVKAGYYYSGSEISASEIKSTLFTHLLCAFAFINSTNYNIFINSSEEHKFSTFTNTVKLQNPSVITLLSIYTGRENSSAFNSIINQSSYRKSFIDSSIKTARKYEFQGIDLCGVSPKQGKELANFATLLKEWRIAITSEARNTKKTELVLVMAGYYLKASDSFSYPFESMQKNLDWVHFVAYDYYLPKKDIVTGFHAALYGSSGWENTDSGIQEWRKRGFSSNKLVIGLPYHGYAWTLVKQGEEGVGKPAFGPAITMDGSMSYKLIKSYIRSFGGGVVSSFNDTFVVNHFTVASTTWVNFDDVEAIKEKVSYVKKNGLLGYNVFQVGNDENWVLSKAAQEVDEDHHNRRLLIIVLLTTLTAALLLGIVFCYYYQAGTVAILTRMIYKLSIYLSAAEEDLSGNASDLIVFGYLTIKVATDNFSKENKLGEGGFGAVYKGKLRKGQEIAVKRLSENSNQGLEEFKNEITLTARLQHVNLVRLLGYCTKKNEKLLIYEYLPNKSLDHFLFDPRKSILLDWRKRVNIIEGITQGLLYLQEYSNFTIIHRDLKASNVLLDHEMNAKISDFGMARIFGKYEHEANTSRIVGTYGYVPPEYVRKGIYSPKYDVYSFGVLLLQIISGKRTSQYYGPHENMNLLEYAYELWMEGTILEFLDPSLDDSTSHCKIMRCMQVALLCVQENSADRPSMLEVDSLLKNEGTPVGTPNMPAFSMKIHGDDKGDTSNSRLKFSSINDVTISEMVPR
;
A
#
# COMPACT_ATOMS: atom_id res chain seq x y z
N MET A 1 25.87 46.62 -42.61
CA MET A 1 27.06 46.02 -41.96
C MET A 1 26.56 45.20 -40.78
N PHE A 2 26.90 43.92 -40.77
CA PHE A 2 26.62 42.87 -39.76
C PHE A 2 25.19 42.35 -39.55
N PRO A 3 24.87 41.23 -40.26
CA PRO A 3 23.84 40.26 -39.91
C PRO A 3 24.45 39.16 -39.03
N THR A 4 24.15 39.12 -37.73
CA THR A 4 24.60 38.00 -36.87
C THR A 4 23.63 37.61 -35.75
N ASN A 5 22.56 38.36 -35.49
CA ASN A 5 21.71 38.10 -34.31
C ASN A 5 20.43 37.28 -34.57
N PHE A 6 20.07 37.01 -35.84
CA PHE A 6 18.89 36.19 -36.14
C PHE A 6 19.18 34.68 -36.23
N SER A 7 20.44 34.28 -36.47
CA SER A 7 20.83 32.86 -36.45
C SER A 7 20.95 32.27 -35.04
N PHE A 8 21.24 33.09 -34.02
CA PHE A 8 21.37 32.58 -32.65
C PHE A 8 20.04 32.09 -32.06
N PHE A 9 18.91 32.69 -32.43
CA PHE A 9 17.60 32.30 -31.91
C PHE A 9 17.11 30.96 -32.50
N PHE A 10 17.39 30.70 -33.78
CA PHE A 10 17.07 29.42 -34.41
C PHE A 10 18.07 28.31 -34.07
N VAL A 11 19.35 28.63 -33.85
CA VAL A 11 20.33 27.65 -33.37
C VAL A 11 20.04 27.25 -31.92
N PHE A 12 19.53 28.16 -31.08
CA PHE A 12 19.11 27.80 -29.71
C PHE A 12 17.85 26.92 -29.71
N LEU A 13 16.85 27.22 -30.55
CA LEU A 13 15.67 26.36 -30.70
C LEU A 13 16.00 25.00 -31.35
N SER A 14 16.98 24.95 -32.26
CA SER A 14 17.42 23.69 -32.88
C SER A 14 18.27 22.85 -31.92
N VAL A 15 19.06 23.46 -31.03
CA VAL A 15 19.81 22.75 -29.98
C VAL A 15 18.86 22.26 -28.88
N THR A 16 17.79 22.98 -28.55
CA THR A 16 16.76 22.47 -27.61
C THR A 16 15.81 21.46 -28.25
N SER A 17 15.61 21.45 -29.58
CA SER A 17 14.78 20.44 -30.24
C SER A 17 15.57 19.19 -30.67
N HIS A 18 16.86 19.31 -31.00
CA HIS A 18 17.73 18.15 -31.24
C HIS A 18 18.22 17.48 -29.95
N SER A 19 18.28 18.20 -28.82
CA SER A 19 18.61 17.60 -27.51
C SER A 19 17.44 16.81 -26.89
N PHE A 20 16.24 16.87 -27.48
CA PHE A 20 15.07 16.10 -27.04
C PHE A 20 14.74 14.92 -27.96
N ALA A 21 15.58 14.63 -28.96
CA ALA A 21 15.46 13.48 -29.86
C ALA A 21 16.58 12.43 -29.69
N ALA A 22 17.31 12.46 -28.57
CA ALA A 22 18.05 11.31 -28.09
C ALA A 22 17.17 10.62 -27.05
N ALA A 23 16.78 9.37 -27.31
CA ALA A 23 15.96 8.56 -26.42
C ALA A 23 16.49 8.61 -24.98
N THR A 24 15.91 9.47 -24.14
CA THR A 24 16.11 9.41 -22.70
C THR A 24 15.50 8.08 -22.28
N THR A 25 16.32 7.08 -21.99
CA THR A 25 15.86 5.82 -21.41
C THR A 25 15.07 6.18 -20.15
N SER A 26 13.76 5.95 -20.18
CA SER A 26 12.87 6.19 -19.04
C SER A 26 13.36 5.38 -17.85
N TRP A 27 13.37 5.98 -16.66
CA TRP A 27 13.75 5.33 -15.41
C TRP A 27 13.04 3.98 -15.25
N VAL A 28 13.81 2.91 -15.00
CA VAL A 28 13.26 1.55 -14.97
C VAL A 28 12.64 1.26 -13.61
N LYS A 29 11.33 1.03 -13.61
CA LYS A 29 10.56 0.46 -12.50
C LYS A 29 10.08 -0.92 -12.95
N ALA A 30 10.82 -1.96 -12.59
CA ALA A 30 10.58 -3.32 -13.02
C ALA A 30 10.03 -4.20 -11.89
N GLY A 31 9.32 -5.27 -12.24
CA GLY A 31 8.85 -6.24 -11.26
C GLY A 31 8.64 -7.64 -11.83
N TYR A 32 9.07 -8.64 -11.06
CA TYR A 32 8.84 -10.04 -11.37
C TYR A 32 7.45 -10.50 -10.95
N TYR A 33 6.75 -11.13 -11.88
CA TYR A 33 5.58 -11.96 -11.64
C TYR A 33 5.94 -13.42 -11.89
N TYR A 34 5.97 -14.21 -10.82
CA TYR A 34 6.13 -15.66 -10.94
C TYR A 34 4.79 -16.32 -11.22
N SER A 35 4.73 -17.16 -12.25
CA SER A 35 3.52 -17.87 -12.65
C SER A 35 2.97 -18.82 -11.58
N GLY A 36 3.82 -19.30 -10.68
CA GLY A 36 3.42 -20.07 -9.50
C GLY A 36 2.98 -19.22 -8.30
N SER A 37 2.94 -17.89 -8.42
CA SER A 37 2.45 -17.01 -7.36
C SER A 37 0.94 -17.19 -7.13
N GLU A 38 0.51 -16.90 -5.90
CA GLU A 38 -0.90 -16.92 -5.48
C GLU A 38 -1.73 -15.83 -6.17
N ILE A 39 -1.09 -14.71 -6.56
CA ILE A 39 -1.79 -13.62 -7.24
C ILE A 39 -1.95 -13.91 -8.73
N SER A 40 -3.05 -13.45 -9.31
CA SER A 40 -3.29 -13.41 -10.75
C SER A 40 -2.61 -12.20 -11.39
N ALA A 41 -2.24 -12.32 -12.66
CA ALA A 41 -1.74 -11.20 -13.46
C ALA A 41 -2.70 -10.00 -13.50
N SER A 42 -4.02 -10.25 -13.38
CA SER A 42 -5.06 -9.21 -13.33
C SER A 42 -5.03 -8.36 -12.06
N GLU A 43 -4.48 -8.92 -10.97
CA GLU A 43 -4.38 -8.23 -9.68
C GLU A 43 -3.15 -7.32 -9.63
N ILE A 44 -2.16 -7.52 -10.51
CA ILE A 44 -0.95 -6.70 -10.58
C ILE A 44 -1.34 -5.26 -10.87
N LYS A 45 -0.97 -4.34 -9.96
CA LYS A 45 -1.12 -2.90 -10.18
C LYS A 45 -0.04 -2.38 -11.14
N SER A 46 -0.21 -2.69 -12.44
CA SER A 46 0.80 -2.43 -13.48
C SER A 46 1.12 -0.95 -13.69
N THR A 47 0.29 -0.03 -13.21
CA THR A 47 0.56 1.42 -13.20
C THR A 47 1.74 1.83 -12.33
N LEU A 48 2.16 0.98 -11.38
CA LEU A 48 3.35 1.22 -10.56
C LEU A 48 4.66 0.87 -11.27
N PHE A 49 4.58 0.20 -12.43
CA PHE A 49 5.71 -0.37 -13.14
C PHE A 49 5.80 0.15 -14.58
N THR A 50 7.03 0.30 -15.03
CA THR A 50 7.36 0.53 -16.45
C THR A 50 7.58 -0.79 -17.19
N HIS A 51 8.09 -1.80 -16.47
CA HIS A 51 8.44 -3.11 -17.01
C HIS A 51 7.93 -4.22 -16.09
N LEU A 52 7.39 -5.30 -16.66
CA LEU A 52 6.94 -6.47 -15.89
C LEU A 52 7.50 -7.74 -16.51
N LEU A 53 8.15 -8.57 -15.69
CA LEU A 53 8.80 -9.80 -16.12
C LEU A 53 7.93 -11.00 -15.72
N CYS A 54 7.49 -11.80 -16.69
CA CYS A 54 6.75 -13.03 -16.45
C CYS A 54 7.73 -14.21 -16.35
N ALA A 55 7.78 -14.83 -15.18
CA ALA A 55 8.79 -15.80 -14.77
C ALA A 55 8.15 -17.16 -14.43
N PHE A 56 8.69 -18.32 -14.80
CA PHE A 56 9.84 -18.54 -15.68
C PHE A 56 9.51 -19.51 -16.83
N ALA A 57 10.10 -19.26 -18.00
CA ALA A 57 10.32 -20.28 -19.01
C ALA A 57 11.60 -21.07 -18.66
N PHE A 58 11.66 -22.32 -19.13
CA PHE A 58 12.75 -23.27 -18.84
C PHE A 58 13.44 -23.73 -20.11
N ILE A 59 14.59 -24.38 -19.96
CA ILE A 59 15.39 -24.89 -21.08
C ILE A 59 15.20 -26.40 -21.20
N ASN A 60 14.85 -26.88 -22.38
CA ASN A 60 14.82 -28.31 -22.67
C ASN A 60 16.26 -28.82 -22.88
N SER A 61 16.74 -29.72 -22.04
CA SER A 61 18.12 -30.21 -22.06
C SER A 61 18.49 -31.05 -23.28
N THR A 62 17.51 -31.46 -24.10
CA THR A 62 17.73 -32.33 -25.27
C THR A 62 17.87 -31.53 -26.56
N ASN A 63 16.98 -30.55 -26.78
CA ASN A 63 16.97 -29.75 -28.00
C ASN A 63 17.39 -28.28 -27.79
N TYR A 64 17.60 -27.88 -26.54
CA TYR A 64 18.03 -26.54 -26.12
C TYR A 64 17.07 -25.41 -26.51
N ASN A 65 15.83 -25.75 -26.85
CA ASN A 65 14.76 -24.78 -26.99
C ASN A 65 14.22 -24.40 -25.61
N ILE A 66 13.71 -23.18 -25.49
CA ILE A 66 12.92 -22.83 -24.31
C ILE A 66 11.51 -23.42 -24.38
N PHE A 67 10.93 -23.71 -23.21
CA PHE A 67 9.55 -24.12 -23.06
C PHE A 67 8.92 -23.50 -21.82
N ILE A 68 7.59 -23.44 -21.79
CA ILE A 68 6.80 -23.07 -20.61
C ILE A 68 6.04 -24.32 -20.19
N ASN A 69 5.91 -24.56 -18.89
CA ASN A 69 5.13 -25.69 -18.39
C ASN A 69 3.69 -25.59 -18.91
N SER A 70 3.13 -26.70 -19.38
CA SER A 70 1.78 -26.72 -19.95
C SER A 70 0.71 -26.23 -18.96
N SER A 71 0.89 -26.50 -17.66
CA SER A 71 0.02 -26.01 -16.59
C SER A 71 0.05 -24.49 -16.40
N GLU A 72 1.10 -23.82 -16.86
CA GLU A 72 1.32 -22.38 -16.69
C GLU A 72 1.18 -21.61 -18.01
N GLU A 73 1.10 -22.29 -19.15
CA GLU A 73 1.08 -21.68 -20.49
C GLU A 73 0.00 -20.62 -20.65
N HIS A 74 -1.20 -20.85 -20.10
CA HIS A 74 -2.27 -19.85 -20.12
C HIS A 74 -1.85 -18.55 -19.41
N LYS A 75 -1.17 -18.63 -18.26
CA LYS A 75 -0.75 -17.43 -17.53
C LYS A 75 0.23 -16.59 -18.34
N PHE A 76 1.13 -17.23 -19.10
CA PHE A 76 2.06 -16.54 -19.99
C PHE A 76 1.34 -15.95 -21.22
N SER A 77 0.41 -16.70 -21.82
CA SER A 77 -0.25 -16.26 -23.04
C SER A 77 -1.17 -15.06 -22.86
N THR A 78 -1.76 -14.89 -21.67
CA THR A 78 -2.63 -13.75 -21.36
C THR A 78 -1.94 -12.64 -20.59
N PHE A 79 -0.71 -12.84 -20.10
CA PHE A 79 0.00 -11.91 -19.22
C PHE A 79 0.04 -10.48 -19.78
N THR A 80 0.60 -10.33 -20.99
CA THR A 80 0.81 -9.03 -21.63
C THR A 80 -0.50 -8.24 -21.77
N ASN A 81 -1.54 -8.88 -22.31
CA ASN A 81 -2.82 -8.22 -22.50
C ASN A 81 -3.48 -7.87 -21.17
N THR A 82 -3.38 -8.75 -20.18
CA THR A 82 -3.97 -8.54 -18.85
C THR A 82 -3.36 -7.34 -18.14
N VAL A 83 -2.02 -7.25 -18.05
CA VAL A 83 -1.36 -6.14 -17.34
C VAL A 83 -1.50 -4.82 -18.09
N LYS A 84 -1.65 -4.86 -19.42
CA LYS A 84 -1.88 -3.66 -20.25
C LYS A 84 -3.28 -3.07 -20.12
N LEU A 85 -4.26 -3.81 -19.60
CA LEU A 85 -5.59 -3.25 -19.30
C LEU A 85 -5.52 -2.10 -18.30
N GLN A 86 -4.62 -2.20 -17.30
CA GLN A 86 -4.42 -1.15 -16.30
C GLN A 86 -3.34 -0.12 -16.72
N ASN A 87 -2.32 -0.55 -17.46
CA ASN A 87 -1.24 0.31 -17.93
C ASN A 87 -0.87 -0.02 -19.38
N PRO A 88 -1.48 0.64 -20.38
CA PRO A 88 -1.20 0.36 -21.80
C PRO A 88 0.27 0.58 -22.21
N SER A 89 1.01 1.37 -21.43
CA SER A 89 2.42 1.71 -21.70
C SER A 89 3.42 0.73 -21.07
N VAL A 90 2.97 -0.23 -20.25
CA VAL A 90 3.88 -1.19 -19.59
C VAL A 90 4.54 -2.11 -20.64
N ILE A 91 5.83 -2.34 -20.48
CA ILE A 91 6.61 -3.25 -21.32
C ILE A 91 6.72 -4.61 -20.61
N THR A 92 6.33 -5.70 -21.26
CA THR A 92 6.39 -7.03 -20.68
C THR A 92 7.57 -7.83 -21.23
N LEU A 93 8.23 -8.60 -20.36
CA LEU A 93 9.36 -9.43 -20.72
C LEU A 93 9.10 -10.89 -20.34
N LEU A 94 9.56 -11.81 -21.18
CA LEU A 94 9.62 -13.24 -20.89
C LEU A 94 10.91 -13.53 -20.13
N SER A 95 10.82 -14.01 -18.88
CA SER A 95 11.99 -14.41 -18.10
C SER A 95 12.28 -15.89 -18.25
N ILE A 96 13.52 -16.22 -18.58
CA ILE A 96 14.02 -17.57 -18.81
C ILE A 96 14.97 -17.94 -17.68
N TYR A 97 14.65 -19.01 -16.97
CA TYR A 97 15.50 -19.53 -15.89
C TYR A 97 16.41 -20.64 -16.41
N THR A 98 17.72 -20.46 -16.24
CA THR A 98 18.73 -21.42 -16.70
C THR A 98 19.05 -22.49 -15.67
N GLY A 99 18.57 -22.38 -14.42
CA GLY A 99 18.95 -23.23 -13.28
C GLY A 99 19.85 -22.49 -12.28
N ARG A 100 20.18 -23.13 -11.14
CA ARG A 100 21.21 -22.62 -10.21
C ARG A 100 22.62 -22.83 -10.79
N GLU A 101 23.64 -22.28 -10.11
CA GLU A 101 25.06 -22.36 -10.46
C GLU A 101 25.45 -23.72 -11.08
N ASN A 102 26.09 -23.69 -12.26
CA ASN A 102 26.51 -24.86 -13.04
C ASN A 102 25.40 -25.71 -13.68
N SER A 103 24.33 -25.08 -14.20
CA SER A 103 23.38 -25.79 -15.06
C SER A 103 24.07 -26.43 -16.28
N SER A 104 24.00 -27.77 -16.36
CA SER A 104 24.57 -28.54 -17.47
C SER A 104 23.99 -28.11 -18.82
N ALA A 105 22.71 -27.76 -18.87
CA ALA A 105 22.04 -27.30 -20.08
C ALA A 105 22.58 -25.96 -20.57
N PHE A 106 22.77 -24.98 -19.67
CA PHE A 106 23.32 -23.68 -20.04
C PHE A 106 24.78 -23.79 -20.51
N ASN A 107 25.58 -24.62 -19.84
CA ASN A 107 26.96 -24.88 -20.24
C ASN A 107 27.04 -25.52 -21.63
N SER A 108 26.13 -26.45 -21.95
CA SER A 108 26.01 -27.00 -23.31
C SER A 108 25.65 -25.92 -24.33
N ILE A 109 24.69 -25.03 -24.00
CA ILE A 109 24.29 -23.92 -24.87
C ILE A 109 25.49 -23.05 -25.22
N ILE A 110 26.20 -22.49 -24.23
CA ILE A 110 27.29 -21.55 -24.53
C ILE A 110 28.43 -22.21 -25.32
N ASN A 111 28.68 -23.51 -25.13
CA ASN A 111 29.78 -24.23 -25.75
C ASN A 111 29.53 -24.71 -27.19
N GLN A 112 28.29 -24.73 -27.68
CA GLN A 112 27.94 -25.24 -29.02
C GLN A 112 27.10 -24.22 -29.81
N SER A 113 27.58 -23.81 -30.99
CA SER A 113 26.92 -22.78 -31.80
C SER A 113 25.51 -23.19 -32.26
N SER A 114 25.29 -24.47 -32.56
CA SER A 114 23.97 -25.00 -32.91
C SER A 114 22.99 -24.89 -31.74
N TYR A 115 23.44 -25.13 -30.51
CA TYR A 115 22.61 -25.03 -29.31
C TYR A 115 22.32 -23.58 -28.95
N ARG A 116 23.31 -22.67 -29.09
CA ARG A 116 23.07 -21.22 -28.99
C ARG A 116 22.00 -20.78 -29.96
N LYS A 117 22.08 -21.21 -31.22
CA LYS A 117 21.09 -20.89 -32.24
C LYS A 117 19.69 -21.38 -31.88
N SER A 118 19.52 -22.65 -31.49
CA SER A 118 18.22 -23.19 -31.05
C SER A 118 17.63 -22.41 -29.88
N PHE A 119 18.45 -22.09 -28.88
CA PHE A 119 18.05 -21.31 -27.73
C PHE A 119 17.61 -19.88 -28.10
N ILE A 120 18.44 -19.17 -28.88
CA ILE A 120 18.14 -17.82 -29.36
C ILE A 120 16.85 -17.80 -30.19
N ASP A 121 16.76 -18.66 -31.21
CA ASP A 121 15.62 -18.68 -32.14
C ASP A 121 14.32 -19.02 -31.41
N SER A 122 14.34 -20.02 -30.51
CA SER A 122 13.17 -20.40 -29.72
C SER A 122 12.75 -19.32 -28.72
N SER A 123 13.70 -18.61 -28.11
CA SER A 123 13.40 -17.51 -27.18
C SER A 123 12.67 -16.34 -27.86
N ILE A 124 13.17 -15.90 -29.03
CA ILE A 124 12.57 -14.82 -29.82
C ILE A 124 11.18 -15.27 -30.31
N LYS A 125 11.08 -16.49 -30.86
CA LYS A 125 9.80 -17.03 -31.32
C LYS A 125 8.76 -17.09 -30.20
N THR A 126 9.15 -17.53 -29.02
CA THR A 126 8.24 -17.66 -27.86
C THR A 126 7.83 -16.29 -27.32
N ALA A 127 8.77 -15.34 -27.18
CA ALA A 127 8.47 -13.98 -26.76
C ALA A 127 7.44 -13.34 -27.71
N ARG A 128 7.63 -13.47 -29.03
CA ARG A 128 6.68 -12.96 -30.02
C ARG A 128 5.35 -13.71 -30.03
N LYS A 129 5.34 -15.04 -29.81
CA LYS A 129 4.12 -15.86 -29.74
C LYS A 129 3.16 -15.36 -28.65
N TYR A 130 3.70 -14.96 -27.49
CA TYR A 130 2.92 -14.46 -26.35
C TYR A 130 3.02 -12.94 -26.16
N GLU A 131 3.36 -12.23 -27.25
CA GLU A 131 3.32 -10.76 -27.33
C GLU A 131 4.24 -10.00 -26.36
N PHE A 132 5.22 -10.68 -25.75
CA PHE A 132 6.24 -10.02 -24.93
C PHE A 132 7.09 -9.07 -25.79
N GLN A 133 7.49 -7.95 -25.18
CA GLN A 133 8.34 -6.93 -25.80
C GLN A 133 9.81 -7.05 -25.38
N GLY A 134 10.15 -8.03 -24.54
CA GLY A 134 11.53 -8.35 -24.25
C GLY A 134 11.75 -9.73 -23.68
N ILE A 135 13.01 -10.04 -23.43
CA ILE A 135 13.51 -11.31 -22.93
C ILE A 135 14.47 -11.02 -21.78
N ASP A 136 14.33 -11.79 -20.72
CA ASP A 136 15.18 -11.76 -19.54
C ASP A 136 15.84 -13.14 -19.33
N LEU A 137 17.14 -13.13 -18.98
CA LEU A 137 17.91 -14.33 -18.65
C LEU A 137 18.28 -14.34 -17.16
N CYS A 138 17.85 -15.36 -16.43
CA CYS A 138 18.08 -15.49 -14.99
C CYS A 138 18.78 -16.82 -14.63
N GLY A 139 19.68 -16.79 -13.65
CA GLY A 139 20.37 -17.99 -13.13
C GLY A 139 21.73 -18.30 -13.79
N VAL A 140 22.46 -17.31 -14.29
CA VAL A 140 23.75 -17.52 -14.98
C VAL A 140 24.95 -17.05 -14.15
N SER A 141 25.92 -17.95 -13.97
CA SER A 141 27.20 -17.71 -13.28
C SER A 141 28.33 -18.45 -14.02
N PRO A 142 28.82 -17.92 -15.16
CA PRO A 142 29.80 -18.63 -15.97
C PRO A 142 31.18 -18.61 -15.31
N LYS A 143 31.92 -19.72 -15.43
CA LYS A 143 33.30 -19.79 -14.94
C LYS A 143 34.22 -18.89 -15.75
N GLN A 144 35.32 -18.48 -15.14
CA GLN A 144 36.36 -17.73 -15.85
C GLN A 144 36.94 -18.52 -17.04
N GLY A 145 37.63 -17.83 -17.95
CA GLY A 145 38.27 -18.43 -19.12
C GLY A 145 37.31 -18.67 -20.29
N LYS A 146 37.28 -19.89 -20.84
CA LYS A 146 36.57 -20.20 -22.10
C LYS A 146 35.05 -20.05 -21.98
N GLU A 147 34.46 -20.43 -20.84
CA GLU A 147 33.02 -20.28 -20.60
C GLU A 147 32.60 -18.80 -20.66
N LEU A 148 33.40 -17.90 -20.10
CA LEU A 148 33.16 -16.47 -20.14
C LEU A 148 33.14 -15.92 -21.58
N ALA A 149 34.09 -16.32 -22.42
CA ALA A 149 34.15 -15.92 -23.83
C ALA A 149 33.00 -16.51 -24.65
N ASN A 150 32.59 -17.73 -24.32
CA ASN A 150 31.44 -18.40 -24.95
C ASN A 150 30.13 -17.72 -24.56
N PHE A 151 29.98 -17.30 -23.30
CA PHE A 151 28.82 -16.52 -22.87
C PHE A 151 28.80 -15.12 -23.53
N ALA A 152 29.96 -14.47 -23.66
CA ALA A 152 30.08 -13.23 -24.42
C ALA A 152 29.61 -13.39 -25.88
N THR A 153 29.90 -14.55 -26.48
CA THR A 153 29.49 -14.90 -27.84
C THR A 153 27.97 -15.12 -27.93
N LEU A 154 27.37 -15.83 -26.96
CA LEU A 154 25.92 -15.99 -26.86
C LEU A 154 25.21 -14.63 -26.85
N LEU A 155 25.62 -13.70 -25.98
CA LEU A 155 25.00 -12.37 -25.89
C LEU A 155 25.09 -11.58 -27.20
N LYS A 156 26.23 -11.66 -27.88
CA LYS A 156 26.45 -11.01 -29.18
C LYS A 156 25.56 -11.60 -30.27
N GLU A 157 25.52 -12.92 -30.39
CA GLU A 157 24.66 -13.63 -31.36
C GLU A 157 23.18 -13.33 -31.09
N TRP A 158 22.78 -13.28 -29.81
CA TRP A 158 21.40 -13.00 -29.41
C TRP A 158 20.97 -11.60 -29.80
N ARG A 159 21.79 -10.57 -29.52
CA ARG A 159 21.50 -9.19 -29.93
C ARG A 159 21.40 -9.07 -31.46
N ILE A 160 22.31 -9.69 -32.21
CA ILE A 160 22.26 -9.69 -33.68
C ILE A 160 20.96 -10.34 -34.18
N ALA A 161 20.55 -11.46 -33.60
CA ALA A 161 19.32 -12.15 -33.97
C ALA A 161 18.08 -11.31 -33.67
N ILE A 162 18.02 -10.62 -32.52
CA ILE A 162 16.92 -9.70 -32.16
C ILE A 162 16.84 -8.54 -33.15
N THR A 163 17.97 -7.87 -33.45
CA THR A 163 18.01 -6.77 -34.43
C THR A 163 17.61 -7.23 -35.83
N SER A 164 18.05 -8.43 -36.23
CA SER A 164 17.67 -9.02 -37.51
C SER A 164 16.18 -9.34 -37.57
N GLU A 165 15.60 -9.95 -36.52
CA GLU A 165 14.17 -10.23 -36.45
C GLU A 165 13.34 -8.96 -36.55
N ALA A 166 13.67 -7.94 -35.76
CA ALA A 166 12.97 -6.65 -35.77
C ALA A 166 12.99 -5.99 -37.15
N ARG A 167 14.15 -6.00 -37.83
CA ARG A 167 14.29 -5.48 -39.19
C ARG A 167 13.43 -6.27 -40.18
N ASN A 168 13.42 -7.60 -40.09
CA ASN A 168 12.72 -8.47 -41.01
C ASN A 168 11.19 -8.43 -40.81
N THR A 169 10.73 -8.31 -39.57
CA THR A 169 9.29 -8.27 -39.23
C THR A 169 8.73 -6.85 -39.14
N LYS A 170 9.59 -5.82 -39.23
CA LYS A 170 9.25 -4.40 -39.00
C LYS A 170 8.61 -4.14 -37.63
N LYS A 171 8.92 -4.97 -36.64
CA LYS A 171 8.51 -4.78 -35.25
C LYS A 171 9.61 -4.05 -34.47
N THR A 172 9.27 -3.50 -33.31
CA THR A 172 10.27 -2.94 -32.38
C THR A 172 11.21 -4.05 -31.91
N GLU A 173 12.50 -3.74 -31.76
CA GLU A 173 13.46 -4.68 -31.17
C GLU A 173 12.99 -5.15 -29.79
N LEU A 174 13.23 -6.43 -29.50
CA LEU A 174 12.98 -6.97 -28.16
C LEU A 174 14.02 -6.39 -27.19
N VAL A 175 13.55 -5.93 -26.04
CA VAL A 175 14.43 -5.59 -24.91
C VAL A 175 15.14 -6.86 -24.45
N LEU A 176 16.46 -6.83 -24.25
CA LEU A 176 17.25 -7.97 -23.78
C LEU A 176 17.99 -7.61 -22.51
N VAL A 177 17.66 -8.32 -21.43
CA VAL A 177 18.17 -8.06 -20.09
C VAL A 177 18.58 -9.37 -19.41
N MET A 178 19.25 -9.26 -18.27
CA MET A 178 19.56 -10.42 -17.44
C MET A 178 19.65 -10.07 -15.96
N ALA A 179 19.54 -11.11 -15.13
CA ALA A 179 19.92 -11.07 -13.72
C ALA A 179 21.45 -11.15 -13.58
N GLY A 180 22.02 -10.28 -12.74
CA GLY A 180 23.43 -10.30 -12.37
C GLY A 180 23.60 -10.46 -10.86
N TYR A 181 24.51 -11.33 -10.42
CA TYR A 181 24.72 -11.58 -8.99
C TYR A 181 25.93 -10.82 -8.44
N TYR A 182 26.00 -10.76 -7.11
CA TYR A 182 27.16 -10.26 -6.38
C TYR A 182 28.43 -11.03 -6.77
N LEU A 183 29.55 -10.32 -6.86
CA LEU A 183 30.86 -10.89 -7.15
C LEU A 183 31.85 -10.48 -6.07
N LYS A 184 32.57 -11.45 -5.52
CA LYS A 184 33.80 -11.21 -4.75
C LYS A 184 34.99 -11.14 -5.70
N ALA A 185 36.00 -10.39 -5.29
CA ALA A 185 37.28 -10.33 -6.01
C ALA A 185 37.93 -11.71 -6.18
N SER A 186 37.67 -12.64 -5.25
CA SER A 186 38.21 -14.00 -5.21
C SER A 186 37.36 -15.05 -5.96
N ASP A 187 36.22 -14.70 -6.53
CA ASP A 187 35.30 -15.70 -7.11
C ASP A 187 35.85 -16.35 -8.37
N SER A 188 35.60 -17.65 -8.51
CA SER A 188 35.99 -18.46 -9.68
C SER A 188 35.08 -18.25 -10.90
N PHE A 189 33.99 -17.52 -10.73
CA PHE A 189 33.06 -17.09 -11.76
C PHE A 189 33.12 -15.57 -11.96
N SER A 190 32.70 -15.11 -13.13
CA SER A 190 32.67 -13.68 -13.47
C SER A 190 31.68 -13.44 -14.60
N TYR A 191 31.54 -12.18 -15.02
CA TYR A 191 30.71 -11.77 -16.14
C TYR A 191 31.53 -11.17 -17.29
N PRO A 192 31.11 -11.35 -18.57
CA PRO A 192 31.76 -10.74 -19.71
C PRO A 192 31.30 -9.29 -19.85
N PHE A 193 31.75 -8.43 -18.93
CA PHE A 193 31.25 -7.06 -18.74
C PHE A 193 31.20 -6.23 -20.01
N GLU A 194 32.23 -6.30 -20.87
CA GLU A 194 32.25 -5.58 -22.15
C GLU A 194 31.13 -6.05 -23.09
N SER A 195 30.94 -7.37 -23.22
CA SER A 195 29.88 -7.93 -24.05
C SER A 195 28.50 -7.60 -23.50
N MET A 196 28.33 -7.67 -22.17
CA MET A 196 27.08 -7.28 -21.50
C MET A 196 26.76 -5.81 -21.74
N GLN A 197 27.73 -4.91 -21.54
CA GLN A 197 27.57 -3.48 -21.77
C GLN A 197 27.14 -3.16 -23.21
N LYS A 198 27.63 -3.93 -24.18
CA LYS A 198 27.32 -3.73 -25.60
C LYS A 198 25.98 -4.34 -26.03
N ASN A 199 25.66 -5.53 -25.52
CA ASN A 199 24.58 -6.35 -26.07
C ASN A 199 23.29 -6.34 -25.23
N LEU A 200 23.35 -5.93 -23.96
CA LEU A 200 22.17 -5.84 -23.09
C LEU A 200 21.66 -4.41 -22.99
N ASP A 201 20.34 -4.27 -22.84
CA ASP A 201 19.71 -2.98 -22.54
C ASP A 201 20.05 -2.56 -21.11
N TRP A 202 19.88 -3.48 -20.15
CA TRP A 202 20.37 -3.35 -18.78
C TRP A 202 20.57 -4.70 -18.11
N VAL A 203 21.17 -4.67 -16.92
CA VAL A 203 21.26 -5.79 -15.99
C VAL A 203 20.54 -5.40 -14.73
N HIS A 204 19.65 -6.26 -14.23
CA HIS A 204 19.14 -6.08 -12.89
C HIS A 204 20.00 -6.87 -11.90
N PHE A 205 20.67 -6.14 -11.02
CA PHE A 205 21.59 -6.67 -10.03
C PHE A 205 20.80 -7.25 -8.85
N VAL A 206 20.90 -8.56 -8.64
CA VAL A 206 20.24 -9.29 -7.55
C VAL A 206 20.88 -8.88 -6.22
N ALA A 207 20.31 -7.85 -5.61
CA ALA A 207 20.81 -7.17 -4.42
C ALA A 207 20.21 -7.74 -3.11
N TYR A 208 20.06 -9.06 -3.07
CA TYR A 208 19.46 -9.80 -1.98
C TYR A 208 19.95 -11.25 -1.99
N ASP A 209 19.55 -12.02 -0.98
CA ASP A 209 19.96 -13.41 -0.73
C ASP A 209 21.46 -13.59 -0.42
N TYR A 210 22.10 -12.56 0.15
CA TYR A 210 23.50 -12.60 0.58
C TYR A 210 23.75 -13.62 1.69
N TYR A 211 22.77 -13.79 2.59
CA TYR A 211 22.85 -14.71 3.72
C TYR A 211 21.53 -15.46 3.86
N LEU A 212 21.59 -16.78 3.95
CA LEU A 212 20.44 -17.68 3.87
C LEU A 212 20.48 -18.71 5.02
N PRO A 213 19.37 -18.93 5.75
CA PRO A 213 19.33 -19.86 6.89
C PRO A 213 19.68 -21.32 6.55
N LYS A 214 19.51 -21.71 5.29
CA LYS A 214 19.90 -23.04 4.80
C LYS A 214 21.38 -23.19 4.46
N LYS A 215 22.11 -22.08 4.30
CA LYS A 215 23.50 -22.08 3.82
C LYS A 215 24.46 -21.64 4.91
N ASP A 216 24.09 -20.62 5.68
CA ASP A 216 24.99 -20.06 6.69
C ASP A 216 24.60 -20.51 8.09
N ILE A 217 25.61 -20.61 8.95
CA ILE A 217 25.49 -21.00 10.35
C ILE A 217 25.45 -19.80 11.32
N VAL A 218 25.55 -18.59 10.75
CA VAL A 218 25.45 -17.32 11.46
C VAL A 218 24.44 -16.43 10.77
N THR A 219 23.70 -15.66 11.55
CA THR A 219 22.73 -14.69 11.06
C THR A 219 23.39 -13.61 10.22
N GLY A 220 22.77 -13.25 9.10
CA GLY A 220 23.19 -12.15 8.24
C GLY A 220 21.98 -11.48 7.60
N PHE A 221 22.10 -10.18 7.29
CA PHE A 221 21.08 -9.45 6.56
C PHE A 221 21.09 -9.85 5.10
N HIS A 222 20.01 -10.47 4.62
CA HIS A 222 19.98 -11.02 3.27
C HIS A 222 20.06 -9.95 2.17
N ALA A 223 19.72 -8.69 2.48
CA ALA A 223 19.59 -7.62 1.51
C ALA A 223 20.28 -6.31 1.95
N ALA A 224 21.36 -6.39 2.72
CA ALA A 224 22.07 -5.20 3.20
C ALA A 224 22.47 -4.24 2.07
N LEU A 225 22.12 -2.95 2.18
CA LEU A 225 22.59 -1.92 1.24
C LEU A 225 24.06 -1.59 1.50
N TYR A 226 24.41 -1.42 2.78
CA TYR A 226 25.77 -1.18 3.25
C TYR A 226 26.17 -2.25 4.28
N GLY A 227 27.46 -2.41 4.53
CA GLY A 227 27.95 -3.36 5.53
C GLY A 227 29.39 -3.06 5.96
N SER A 228 29.78 -3.57 7.12
CA SER A 228 31.16 -3.51 7.59
C SER A 228 32.06 -4.48 6.81
N SER A 229 33.38 -4.26 6.89
CA SER A 229 34.38 -5.09 6.20
C SER A 229 34.18 -6.58 6.56
N GLY A 230 33.87 -7.39 5.54
CA GLY A 230 33.62 -8.84 5.68
C GLY A 230 32.16 -9.26 5.43
N TRP A 231 31.22 -8.32 5.39
CA TRP A 231 29.81 -8.60 5.09
C TRP A 231 29.43 -8.18 3.66
N GLU A 232 28.78 -9.09 2.93
CA GLU A 232 28.26 -8.82 1.59
C GLU A 232 27.15 -7.78 1.65
N ASN A 233 27.18 -6.80 0.73
CA ASN A 233 26.20 -5.73 0.66
C ASN A 233 26.09 -5.16 -0.76
N THR A 234 25.00 -4.46 -1.04
CA THR A 234 24.68 -3.96 -2.37
C THR A 234 25.66 -2.89 -2.87
N ASP A 235 26.08 -1.94 -2.02
CA ASP A 235 27.01 -0.89 -2.43
C ASP A 235 28.35 -1.49 -2.87
N SER A 236 28.97 -2.36 -2.06
CA SER A 236 30.24 -2.99 -2.43
C SER A 236 30.15 -3.80 -3.72
N GLY A 237 29.03 -4.50 -3.94
CA GLY A 237 28.79 -5.25 -5.17
C GLY A 237 28.71 -4.35 -6.40
N ILE A 238 28.00 -3.22 -6.29
CA ILE A 238 27.90 -2.23 -7.36
C ILE A 238 29.26 -1.57 -7.63
N GLN A 239 30.05 -1.25 -6.59
CA GLN A 239 31.40 -0.71 -6.78
C GLN A 239 32.33 -1.72 -7.49
N GLU A 240 32.23 -3.00 -7.18
CA GLU A 240 33.01 -4.04 -7.87
C GLU A 240 32.62 -4.17 -9.35
N TRP A 241 31.32 -4.12 -9.67
CA TRP A 241 30.84 -4.10 -11.06
C TRP A 241 31.34 -2.87 -11.83
N ARG A 242 31.33 -1.69 -11.20
CA ARG A 242 31.90 -0.45 -11.78
C ARG A 242 33.40 -0.57 -12.02
N LYS A 243 34.13 -1.11 -11.05
CA LYS A 243 35.57 -1.35 -11.15
C LYS A 243 35.90 -2.30 -12.32
N ARG A 244 35.02 -3.25 -12.61
CA ARG A 244 35.11 -4.15 -13.77
C ARG A 244 34.54 -3.57 -15.07
N GLY A 245 34.18 -2.28 -15.08
CA GLY A 245 33.84 -1.53 -16.29
C GLY A 245 32.36 -1.51 -16.67
N PHE A 246 31.45 -1.97 -15.81
CA PHE A 246 30.02 -1.91 -16.10
C PHE A 246 29.41 -0.56 -15.71
N SER A 247 28.61 0.03 -16.60
CA SER A 247 28.08 1.38 -16.42
C SER A 247 26.87 1.41 -15.49
N SER A 248 26.82 2.43 -14.61
CA SER A 248 25.69 2.63 -13.69
C SER A 248 24.36 2.86 -14.40
N ASN A 249 24.38 3.56 -15.54
CA ASN A 249 23.18 3.81 -16.35
C ASN A 249 22.62 2.57 -17.07
N LYS A 250 23.22 1.39 -16.88
CA LYS A 250 22.70 0.09 -17.32
C LYS A 250 22.48 -0.88 -16.15
N LEU A 251 22.53 -0.39 -14.91
CA LEU A 251 22.31 -1.17 -13.70
C LEU A 251 20.97 -0.81 -13.06
N VAL A 252 20.16 -1.82 -12.84
CA VAL A 252 18.88 -1.75 -12.13
C VAL A 252 19.03 -2.54 -10.83
N ILE A 253 18.76 -2.00 -9.65
CA ILE A 253 18.97 -2.78 -8.41
C ILE A 253 17.77 -3.69 -8.12
N GLY A 254 18.01 -4.86 -7.56
CA GLY A 254 16.99 -5.77 -7.07
C GLY A 254 16.47 -5.35 -5.69
N LEU A 255 15.15 -5.28 -5.52
CA LEU A 255 14.50 -5.04 -4.23
C LEU A 255 13.74 -6.31 -3.83
N PRO A 256 14.09 -6.96 -2.71
CA PRO A 256 13.40 -8.15 -2.26
C PRO A 256 12.10 -7.78 -1.53
N TYR A 257 10.98 -8.33 -1.98
CA TYR A 257 9.72 -8.30 -1.22
C TYR A 257 9.58 -9.57 -0.41
N HIS A 258 10.66 -10.01 0.22
CA HIS A 258 10.71 -11.19 1.05
C HIS A 258 11.82 -10.99 2.07
N GLY A 259 11.88 -11.90 3.04
CA GLY A 259 12.92 -11.95 4.05
C GLY A 259 13.18 -13.37 4.49
N TYR A 260 14.02 -13.50 5.51
CA TYR A 260 14.43 -14.80 6.05
C TYR A 260 14.31 -14.85 7.57
N ALA A 261 13.73 -15.95 8.04
CA ALA A 261 13.60 -16.31 9.45
C ALA A 261 14.66 -17.35 9.85
N TRP A 262 15.31 -17.07 10.96
CA TRP A 262 16.43 -17.82 11.53
C TRP A 262 16.09 -18.33 12.92
N THR A 263 16.51 -19.55 13.24
CA THR A 263 16.47 -20.09 14.60
C THR A 263 17.80 -19.79 15.29
N LEU A 264 17.81 -18.92 16.30
CA LEU A 264 19.00 -18.55 17.07
C LEU A 264 19.45 -19.67 18.00
N VAL A 265 20.77 -19.83 18.19
CA VAL A 265 21.32 -20.83 19.11
C VAL A 265 21.11 -20.44 20.58
N LYS A 266 21.25 -19.15 20.89
CA LYS A 266 21.14 -18.63 22.26
C LYS A 266 20.08 -17.54 22.33
N GLN A 267 19.24 -17.62 23.36
CA GLN A 267 18.16 -16.67 23.58
C GLN A 267 18.72 -15.25 23.78
N GLY A 268 18.16 -14.29 23.04
CA GLY A 268 18.47 -12.86 23.19
C GLY A 268 19.75 -12.41 22.48
N GLU A 269 20.48 -13.30 21.81
CA GLU A 269 21.61 -12.93 20.95
C GLU A 269 21.13 -12.67 19.52
N GLU A 270 20.49 -11.53 19.33
CA GLU A 270 19.98 -11.06 18.04
C GLU A 270 21.00 -10.21 17.26
N GLY A 271 20.70 -9.96 15.98
CA GLY A 271 21.52 -9.15 15.08
C GLY A 271 22.44 -9.98 14.18
N VAL A 272 23.34 -9.30 13.48
CA VAL A 272 24.26 -9.89 12.50
C VAL A 272 25.41 -10.62 13.19
N GLY A 273 25.84 -11.76 12.64
CA GLY A 273 26.97 -12.55 13.11
C GLY A 273 26.68 -13.45 14.32
N LYS A 274 25.41 -13.71 14.63
CA LYS A 274 24.99 -14.53 15.76
C LYS A 274 24.80 -15.99 15.34
N PRO A 275 25.24 -16.99 16.13
CA PRO A 275 25.07 -18.38 15.77
C PRO A 275 23.59 -18.77 15.62
N ALA A 276 23.27 -19.54 14.58
CA ALA A 276 21.92 -20.01 14.28
C ALA A 276 21.89 -21.52 13.97
N PHE A 277 20.80 -22.19 14.35
CA PHE A 277 20.54 -23.60 14.02
C PHE A 277 20.02 -23.79 12.58
N GLY A 278 19.68 -22.71 11.89
CA GLY A 278 19.21 -22.72 10.51
C GLY A 278 17.83 -22.08 10.34
N PRO A 279 17.01 -22.53 9.37
CA PRO A 279 15.73 -21.89 9.05
C PRO A 279 14.72 -21.97 10.19
N ALA A 280 13.88 -20.94 10.29
CA ALA A 280 12.70 -20.89 11.14
C ALA A 280 11.44 -20.63 10.30
N ILE A 281 10.26 -20.93 10.84
CA ILE A 281 8.92 -20.67 10.25
C ILE A 281 8.61 -21.48 8.99
N THR A 282 9.42 -21.35 7.94
CA THR A 282 9.28 -22.11 6.68
C THR A 282 10.47 -23.04 6.48
N MET A 283 10.32 -24.01 5.57
CA MET A 283 11.32 -25.05 5.33
C MET A 283 12.71 -24.50 4.96
N ASP A 284 12.79 -23.34 4.30
CA ASP A 284 14.05 -22.64 3.97
C ASP A 284 14.23 -21.29 4.68
N GLY A 285 13.32 -20.96 5.59
CA GLY A 285 13.28 -19.70 6.29
C GLY A 285 12.73 -18.54 5.46
N SER A 286 12.48 -18.71 4.15
CA SER A 286 11.95 -17.63 3.32
C SER A 286 10.52 -17.25 3.73
N MET A 287 10.23 -15.95 3.72
CA MET A 287 8.90 -15.43 4.00
C MET A 287 8.62 -14.26 3.05
N SER A 288 7.44 -14.26 2.41
CA SER A 288 6.99 -13.08 1.65
C SER A 288 6.76 -11.90 2.58
N TYR A 289 6.94 -10.66 2.09
CA TYR A 289 6.69 -9.46 2.89
C TYR A 289 5.28 -9.48 3.51
N LYS A 290 4.24 -9.82 2.75
CA LYS A 290 2.86 -9.99 3.26
C LYS A 290 2.77 -11.02 4.40
N LEU A 291 3.50 -12.14 4.32
CA LEU A 291 3.53 -13.15 5.37
C LEU A 291 4.25 -12.62 6.62
N ILE A 292 5.35 -11.89 6.43
CA ILE A 292 6.09 -11.24 7.54
C ILE A 292 5.19 -10.25 8.27
N LYS A 293 4.49 -9.36 7.54
CA LYS A 293 3.58 -8.40 8.17
C LYS A 293 2.42 -9.07 8.87
N SER A 294 1.86 -10.14 8.28
CA SER A 294 0.83 -10.96 8.93
C SER A 294 1.34 -11.61 10.22
N TYR A 295 2.55 -12.15 10.19
CA TYR A 295 3.20 -12.77 11.34
C TYR A 295 3.49 -11.78 12.46
N ILE A 296 3.97 -10.57 12.16
CA ILE A 296 4.13 -9.52 13.17
C ILE A 296 2.78 -9.17 13.82
N ARG A 297 1.72 -9.01 13.00
CA ARG A 297 0.38 -8.66 13.48
C ARG A 297 -0.24 -9.73 14.38
N SER A 298 0.09 -11.01 14.19
CA SER A 298 -0.45 -12.09 15.03
C SER A 298 -0.05 -11.99 16.51
N PHE A 299 0.93 -11.14 16.85
CA PHE A 299 1.36 -10.88 18.23
C PHE A 299 0.70 -9.64 18.87
N GLY A 300 -0.31 -9.03 18.24
CA GLY A 300 -1.13 -7.97 18.86
C GLY A 300 -0.36 -6.72 19.30
N GLY A 301 0.84 -6.48 18.75
CA GLY A 301 1.74 -5.37 19.12
C GLY A 301 2.91 -5.75 20.02
N GLY A 302 3.02 -7.00 20.47
CA GLY A 302 4.16 -7.50 21.26
C GLY A 302 5.47 -7.66 20.48
N VAL A 303 5.42 -7.57 19.15
CA VAL A 303 6.57 -7.66 18.25
C VAL A 303 6.59 -6.41 17.39
N VAL A 304 7.71 -5.69 17.39
CA VAL A 304 7.91 -4.48 16.59
C VAL A 304 9.13 -4.68 15.71
N SER A 305 8.98 -4.38 14.41
CA SER A 305 10.11 -4.37 13.48
C SER A 305 10.98 -3.13 13.69
N SER A 306 12.28 -3.35 13.83
CA SER A 306 13.29 -2.31 13.96
C SER A 306 13.98 -2.09 12.62
N PHE A 307 14.05 -0.84 12.18
CA PHE A 307 14.84 -0.44 11.02
C PHE A 307 16.31 -0.25 11.44
N ASN A 308 17.22 -0.94 10.76
CA ASN A 308 18.66 -0.76 10.95
C ASN A 308 19.17 0.24 9.90
N ASP A 309 19.55 1.43 10.35
CA ASP A 309 20.05 2.53 9.51
C ASP A 309 21.43 2.25 8.90
N THR A 310 22.26 1.47 9.59
CA THR A 310 23.61 1.13 9.17
C THR A 310 23.61 0.18 7.97
N PHE A 311 22.76 -0.84 7.98
CA PHE A 311 22.65 -1.82 6.89
C PHE A 311 21.50 -1.54 5.92
N VAL A 312 20.56 -0.67 6.30
CA VAL A 312 19.33 -0.33 5.56
C VAL A 312 18.46 -1.56 5.32
N VAL A 313 18.13 -2.26 6.42
CA VAL A 313 17.31 -3.48 6.45
C VAL A 313 16.48 -3.49 7.74
N ASN A 314 15.28 -4.04 7.69
CA ASN A 314 14.41 -4.21 8.85
C ASN A 314 14.58 -5.61 9.46
N HIS A 315 14.37 -5.71 10.77
CA HIS A 315 14.36 -7.01 11.45
C HIS A 315 13.50 -6.98 12.71
N PHE A 316 13.17 -8.16 13.23
CA PHE A 316 12.60 -8.34 14.56
C PHE A 316 12.97 -9.72 15.10
N THR A 317 12.77 -9.88 16.41
CA THR A 317 12.94 -11.16 17.09
C THR A 317 11.64 -11.54 17.79
N VAL A 318 11.26 -12.82 17.70
CA VAL A 318 10.12 -13.41 18.42
C VAL A 318 10.62 -14.45 19.41
N ALA A 319 10.07 -14.42 20.62
CA ALA A 319 10.37 -15.35 21.71
C ALA A 319 11.88 -15.50 22.02
N SER A 320 12.69 -14.49 21.67
CA SER A 320 14.15 -14.51 21.80
C SER A 320 14.89 -15.60 21.00
N THR A 321 14.19 -16.38 20.16
CA THR A 321 14.77 -17.52 19.41
C THR A 321 14.59 -17.41 17.90
N THR A 322 13.62 -16.64 17.42
CA THR A 322 13.32 -16.52 15.99
C THR A 322 13.65 -15.12 15.53
N TRP A 323 14.72 -14.97 14.74
CA TRP A 323 15.15 -13.69 14.18
C TRP A 323 14.78 -13.60 12.71
N VAL A 324 14.05 -12.56 12.33
CA VAL A 324 13.57 -12.36 10.95
C VAL A 324 14.12 -11.06 10.42
N ASN A 325 14.70 -11.07 9.21
CA ASN A 325 15.15 -9.86 8.52
C ASN A 325 14.58 -9.74 7.10
N PHE A 326 14.25 -8.51 6.69
CA PHE A 326 13.53 -8.18 5.46
C PHE A 326 13.61 -6.68 5.15
N ASP A 327 13.15 -6.24 3.98
CA ASP A 327 12.97 -4.81 3.68
C ASP A 327 11.54 -4.36 3.98
N ASP A 328 11.39 -3.35 4.84
CA ASP A 328 10.13 -2.61 5.01
C ASP A 328 10.18 -1.26 4.27
N VAL A 329 9.14 -0.45 4.42
CA VAL A 329 8.96 0.84 3.73
C VAL A 329 10.19 1.74 3.83
N GLU A 330 10.80 1.85 5.01
CA GLU A 330 11.99 2.68 5.23
C GLU A 330 13.19 2.19 4.40
N ALA A 331 13.48 0.89 4.44
CA ALA A 331 14.57 0.30 3.68
C ALA A 331 14.37 0.46 2.17
N ILE A 332 13.14 0.26 1.67
CA ILE A 332 12.81 0.46 0.25
C ILE A 332 13.03 1.92 -0.17
N LYS A 333 12.57 2.90 0.62
CA LYS A 333 12.75 4.33 0.30
C LYS A 333 14.22 4.73 0.28
N GLU A 334 15.01 4.26 1.23
CA GLU A 334 16.45 4.53 1.29
C GLU A 334 17.20 3.88 0.12
N LYS A 335 16.87 2.64 -0.22
CA LYS A 335 17.47 1.95 -1.38
C LYS A 335 17.13 2.66 -2.69
N VAL A 336 15.89 3.07 -2.91
CA VAL A 336 15.51 3.83 -4.11
C VAL A 336 16.20 5.20 -4.16
N SER A 337 16.37 5.85 -3.02
CA SER A 337 17.15 7.09 -2.90
C SER A 337 18.63 6.87 -3.27
N TYR A 338 19.21 5.76 -2.82
CA TYR A 338 20.55 5.33 -3.22
C TYR A 338 20.66 5.12 -4.73
N VAL A 339 19.66 4.48 -5.38
CA VAL A 339 19.63 4.28 -6.84
C VAL A 339 19.77 5.62 -7.57
N LYS A 340 18.95 6.60 -7.17
CA LYS A 340 18.96 7.94 -7.77
C LYS A 340 20.26 8.68 -7.53
N LYS A 341 20.73 8.69 -6.27
CA LYS A 341 21.99 9.35 -5.88
C LYS A 341 23.20 8.82 -6.65
N ASN A 342 23.19 7.53 -6.97
CA ASN A 342 24.29 6.85 -7.66
C ASN A 342 24.13 6.79 -9.19
N GLY A 343 23.10 7.43 -9.77
CA GLY A 343 22.89 7.46 -11.22
C GLY A 343 22.69 6.08 -11.84
N LEU A 344 22.08 5.17 -11.09
CA LEU A 344 21.67 3.85 -11.57
C LEU A 344 20.46 4.00 -12.50
N LEU A 345 20.11 2.99 -13.30
CA LEU A 345 19.02 3.06 -14.29
C LEU A 345 17.62 2.93 -13.65
N GLY A 346 17.53 2.31 -12.48
CA GLY A 346 16.26 2.04 -11.82
C GLY A 346 16.30 0.91 -10.80
N TYR A 347 15.13 0.35 -10.50
CA TYR A 347 14.98 -0.81 -9.63
C TYR A 347 14.08 -1.89 -10.23
N ASN A 348 14.24 -3.11 -9.74
CA ASN A 348 13.47 -4.29 -10.09
C ASN A 348 13.04 -5.02 -8.82
N VAL A 349 11.78 -5.41 -8.70
CA VAL A 349 11.26 -6.06 -7.47
C VAL A 349 11.14 -7.58 -7.63
N PHE A 350 11.54 -8.33 -6.61
CA PHE A 350 11.36 -9.79 -6.54
C PHE A 350 10.62 -10.19 -5.24
N GLN A 351 9.33 -10.48 -5.29
CA GLN A 351 8.45 -10.45 -6.46
C GLN A 351 7.14 -9.72 -6.13
N VAL A 352 6.46 -9.23 -7.17
CA VAL A 352 5.31 -8.33 -7.02
C VAL A 352 4.19 -8.92 -6.15
N GLY A 353 3.98 -10.23 -6.22
CA GLY A 353 2.96 -10.94 -5.43
C GLY A 353 3.26 -11.14 -3.95
N ASN A 354 4.47 -10.79 -3.51
CA ASN A 354 4.84 -10.85 -2.11
C ASN A 354 4.56 -9.53 -1.36
N ASP A 355 4.32 -8.44 -2.09
CA ASP A 355 3.99 -7.14 -1.49
C ASP A 355 2.65 -7.21 -0.75
N GLU A 356 2.49 -6.40 0.30
CA GLU A 356 1.22 -6.27 1.02
C GLU A 356 0.50 -5.04 0.49
N ASN A 357 -0.61 -5.23 -0.24
CA ASN A 357 -1.43 -4.13 -0.76
C ASN A 357 -0.64 -3.05 -1.54
N TRP A 358 0.44 -3.49 -2.21
CA TRP A 358 1.36 -2.64 -2.99
C TRP A 358 2.10 -1.59 -2.16
N VAL A 359 2.24 -1.80 -0.85
CA VAL A 359 2.84 -0.82 0.09
C VAL A 359 4.30 -0.56 -0.29
N LEU A 360 5.10 -1.59 -0.52
CA LEU A 360 6.51 -1.41 -0.89
C LEU A 360 6.65 -0.81 -2.29
N SER A 361 5.81 -1.24 -3.24
CA SER A 361 5.82 -0.73 -4.62
C SER A 361 5.44 0.75 -4.70
N LYS A 362 4.46 1.19 -3.91
CA LYS A 362 4.09 2.61 -3.77
C LYS A 362 5.20 3.41 -3.10
N ALA A 363 5.80 2.87 -2.03
CA ALA A 363 6.91 3.52 -1.35
C ALA A 363 8.10 3.77 -2.30
N ALA A 364 8.41 2.81 -3.17
CA ALA A 364 9.43 2.97 -4.20
C ALA A 364 9.06 4.05 -5.25
N GLN A 365 7.78 4.15 -5.62
CA GLN A 365 7.29 5.18 -6.56
C GLN A 365 7.25 6.60 -5.94
N GLU A 366 6.92 6.75 -4.65
CA GLU A 366 6.85 8.07 -4.00
C GLU A 366 8.18 8.82 -4.06
N VAL A 367 9.29 8.12 -3.84
CA VAL A 367 10.66 8.67 -4.00
C VAL A 367 10.92 9.07 -5.45
N ASP A 368 10.27 8.39 -6.40
CA ASP A 368 10.36 8.75 -7.81
C ASP A 368 9.71 10.11 -8.10
N GLU A 369 8.48 10.27 -7.64
CA GLU A 369 7.65 11.47 -7.85
C GLU A 369 8.21 12.70 -7.12
N ASP A 370 8.69 12.56 -5.88
CA ASP A 370 9.28 13.68 -5.13
C ASP A 370 10.51 14.26 -5.85
N HIS A 371 11.41 13.39 -6.30
CA HIS A 371 12.58 13.82 -7.06
C HIS A 371 12.21 14.40 -8.45
N HIS A 372 11.18 13.85 -9.11
CA HIS A 372 10.68 14.40 -10.37
C HIS A 372 10.10 15.81 -10.17
N ASN A 373 9.26 16.00 -9.16
CA ASN A 373 8.65 17.27 -8.80
C ASN A 373 9.70 18.31 -8.41
N ARG A 374 10.72 17.92 -7.63
CA ARG A 374 11.85 18.79 -7.28
C ARG A 374 12.66 19.19 -8.52
N ARG A 375 12.92 18.27 -9.45
CA ARG A 375 13.61 18.57 -10.72
C ARG A 375 12.77 19.49 -11.61
N LEU A 376 11.47 19.25 -11.71
CA LEU A 376 10.55 20.10 -12.47
C LEU A 376 10.49 21.51 -11.86
N LEU A 377 10.42 21.62 -10.54
CA LEU A 377 10.49 22.90 -9.83
C LEU A 377 11.79 23.66 -10.13
N ILE A 378 12.94 22.98 -10.10
CA ILE A 378 14.24 23.59 -10.45
C ILE A 378 14.24 24.07 -11.90
N ILE A 379 13.71 23.27 -12.84
CA ILE A 379 13.60 23.67 -14.25
C ILE A 379 12.70 24.90 -14.38
N VAL A 380 11.54 24.92 -13.74
CA VAL A 380 10.61 26.07 -13.75
C VAL A 380 11.26 27.31 -13.12
N LEU A 381 12.02 27.17 -12.04
CA LEU A 381 12.75 28.27 -11.42
C LEU A 381 13.88 28.80 -12.33
N LEU A 382 14.62 27.93 -13.01
CA LEU A 382 15.68 28.33 -13.94
C LEU A 382 15.12 28.98 -15.21
N THR A 383 14.01 28.47 -15.75
CA THR A 383 13.36 29.06 -16.94
C THR A 383 12.71 30.40 -16.60
N THR A 384 12.10 30.53 -15.42
CA THR A 384 11.57 31.82 -14.96
C THR A 384 12.67 32.83 -14.67
N LEU A 385 13.80 32.42 -14.06
CA LEU A 385 14.94 33.31 -13.82
C LEU A 385 15.58 33.79 -15.13
N THR A 386 15.75 32.90 -16.11
CA THR A 386 16.29 33.27 -17.42
C THR A 386 15.33 34.17 -18.20
N ALA A 387 14.02 33.90 -18.17
CA ALA A 387 13.01 34.78 -18.73
C ALA A 387 12.99 36.16 -18.05
N ALA A 388 13.11 36.22 -16.72
CA ALA A 388 13.19 37.47 -15.98
C ALA A 388 14.46 38.27 -16.29
N LEU A 389 15.61 37.61 -16.46
CA LEU A 389 16.86 38.23 -16.90
C LEU A 389 16.74 38.80 -18.32
N LEU A 390 16.16 38.04 -19.25
CA LEU A 390 15.93 38.50 -20.62
C LEU A 390 14.95 39.68 -20.66
N LEU A 391 13.86 39.61 -19.90
CA LEU A 391 12.92 40.72 -19.74
C LEU A 391 13.58 41.93 -19.07
N GLY A 392 14.47 41.72 -18.11
CA GLY A 392 15.27 42.76 -17.47
C GLY A 392 16.25 43.43 -18.43
N ILE A 393 16.90 42.67 -19.31
CA ILE A 393 17.78 43.20 -20.35
C ILE A 393 16.98 44.00 -21.38
N VAL A 394 15.84 43.47 -21.83
CA VAL A 394 14.91 44.18 -22.72
C VAL A 394 14.37 45.44 -22.03
N PHE A 395 14.00 45.35 -20.76
CA PHE A 395 13.53 46.48 -19.97
C PHE A 395 14.63 47.54 -19.82
N CYS A 396 15.87 47.18 -19.49
CA CYS A 396 17.02 48.09 -19.45
C CYS A 396 17.32 48.73 -20.81
N TYR A 397 17.12 47.99 -21.90
CA TYR A 397 17.26 48.50 -23.27
C TYR A 397 16.17 49.52 -23.60
N TYR A 398 14.93 49.30 -23.14
CA TYR A 398 13.83 50.26 -23.26
C TYR A 398 13.88 51.39 -22.21
N TYR A 399 14.54 51.20 -21.07
CA TYR A 399 14.66 52.21 -20.00
C TYR A 399 15.75 53.25 -20.28
N GLN A 400 16.56 53.07 -21.33
CA GLN A 400 17.27 54.18 -21.99
C GLN A 400 16.34 55.06 -22.85
N ALA A 401 15.03 54.79 -22.88
CA ALA A 401 14.00 55.62 -23.50
C ALA A 401 12.74 55.76 -22.60
N GLY A 402 12.74 56.73 -21.69
CA GLY A 402 11.53 57.47 -21.28
C GLY A 402 10.47 56.81 -20.36
N THR A 403 10.74 56.82 -19.05
CA THR A 403 9.88 57.05 -17.85
C THR A 403 8.43 56.49 -17.63
N VAL A 404 8.33 55.65 -16.58
CA VAL A 404 7.51 55.77 -15.32
C VAL A 404 5.99 55.48 -15.29
N ALA A 405 5.22 55.41 -16.38
CA ALA A 405 3.75 55.28 -16.26
C ALA A 405 3.17 53.85 -16.01
N ILE A 406 3.97 52.78 -16.07
CA ILE A 406 3.46 51.38 -16.17
C ILE A 406 3.37 50.68 -14.81
N LEU A 407 4.22 51.04 -13.84
CA LEU A 407 4.34 50.32 -12.56
C LEU A 407 3.06 50.43 -11.71
N THR A 408 2.36 51.57 -11.77
CA THR A 408 1.11 51.83 -11.06
C THR A 408 -0.05 50.98 -11.56
N ARG A 409 -0.03 50.57 -12.85
CA ARG A 409 -1.11 49.80 -13.49
C ARG A 409 -0.99 48.29 -13.25
N MET A 410 0.23 47.79 -13.01
CA MET A 410 0.49 46.38 -12.66
C MET A 410 0.09 46.05 -11.22
N ILE A 411 0.32 46.96 -10.27
CA ILE A 411 -0.07 46.78 -8.87
C ILE A 411 -1.60 46.69 -8.73
N TYR A 412 -2.33 47.48 -9.52
CA TYR A 412 -3.80 47.43 -9.55
C TYR A 412 -4.35 46.13 -10.18
N LYS A 413 -3.67 45.57 -11.19
CA LYS A 413 -4.07 44.31 -11.83
C LYS A 413 -3.77 43.07 -10.99
N LEU A 414 -2.68 43.10 -10.20
CA LEU A 414 -2.34 42.04 -9.26
C LEU A 414 -3.31 41.99 -8.06
N SER A 415 -3.81 43.17 -7.62
CA SER A 415 -4.89 43.28 -6.64
C SER A 415 -6.20 42.64 -7.11
N ILE A 416 -6.50 42.69 -8.42
CA ILE A 416 -7.71 42.09 -9.01
C ILE A 416 -7.55 40.57 -9.19
N TYR A 417 -6.34 40.10 -9.52
CA TYR A 417 -6.07 38.66 -9.68
C TYR A 417 -6.06 37.89 -8.35
N LEU A 418 -5.61 38.52 -7.26
CA LEU A 418 -5.69 37.93 -5.92
C LEU A 418 -7.12 37.86 -5.38
N SER A 419 -8.00 38.77 -5.81
CA SER A 419 -9.44 38.74 -5.50
C SER A 419 -10.18 37.63 -6.24
N ALA A 420 -9.77 37.31 -7.48
CA ALA A 420 -10.42 36.29 -8.31
C ALA A 420 -10.06 34.84 -7.90
N ALA A 421 -8.89 34.63 -7.29
CA ALA A 421 -8.50 33.31 -6.76
C ALA A 421 -9.23 32.92 -5.46
N GLU A 422 -9.94 33.87 -4.84
CA GLU A 422 -10.77 33.65 -3.64
C GLU A 422 -12.21 33.24 -4.01
N GLU A 423 -12.64 33.46 -5.26
CA GLU A 423 -14.04 33.23 -5.69
C GLU A 423 -14.35 31.78 -6.13
N ASP A 424 -13.35 30.96 -6.51
CA ASP A 424 -13.58 29.57 -6.96
C ASP A 424 -13.84 28.56 -5.80
N LEU A 425 -13.79 29.02 -4.55
CA LEU A 425 -14.21 28.27 -3.35
C LEU A 425 -15.59 28.69 -2.81
N SER A 426 -16.27 29.64 -3.46
CA SER A 426 -17.47 30.30 -2.92
C SER A 426 -18.81 29.77 -3.47
N GLY A 427 -18.80 28.79 -4.37
CA GLY A 427 -20.02 28.17 -4.89
C GLY A 427 -20.60 27.11 -3.95
N ASN A 428 -21.44 27.54 -2.98
CA ASN A 428 -22.31 26.73 -2.09
C ASN A 428 -21.80 26.43 -0.64
N ALA A 429 -20.92 27.24 -0.06
CA ALA A 429 -20.48 27.12 1.35
C ALA A 429 -20.99 28.27 2.24
N SER A 430 -22.27 28.66 2.12
CA SER A 430 -22.79 29.93 2.64
C SER A 430 -22.81 30.12 4.17
N ASP A 431 -22.54 29.08 4.97
CA ASP A 431 -22.66 29.14 6.45
C ASP A 431 -21.36 28.90 7.24
N LEU A 432 -20.24 28.53 6.61
CA LEU A 432 -18.97 28.27 7.32
C LEU A 432 -18.13 29.53 7.50
N ILE A 433 -17.63 29.75 8.73
CA ILE A 433 -16.78 30.90 9.05
C ILE A 433 -15.31 30.58 8.76
N VAL A 434 -14.64 31.41 7.97
CA VAL A 434 -13.17 31.35 7.82
C VAL A 434 -12.53 32.08 9.00
N PHE A 435 -11.89 31.33 9.90
CA PHE A 435 -11.23 31.90 11.08
C PHE A 435 -9.79 32.31 10.78
N GLY A 436 -9.37 33.45 11.33
CA GLY A 436 -7.97 33.85 11.31
C GLY A 436 -7.12 32.99 12.27
N TYR A 437 -5.93 32.55 11.83
CA TYR A 437 -5.02 31.75 12.65
C TYR A 437 -4.73 32.37 14.03
N LEU A 438 -4.50 33.69 14.10
CA LEU A 438 -4.24 34.37 15.37
C LEU A 438 -5.45 34.30 16.31
N THR A 439 -6.68 34.36 15.79
CA THR A 439 -7.90 34.21 16.58
C THR A 439 -7.96 32.83 17.23
N ILE A 440 -7.67 31.78 16.46
CA ILE A 440 -7.68 30.40 16.96
C ILE A 440 -6.51 30.16 17.92
N LYS A 441 -5.32 30.65 17.59
CA LYS A 441 -4.14 30.58 18.47
C LYS A 441 -4.41 31.21 19.83
N VAL A 442 -5.06 32.38 19.87
CA VAL A 442 -5.45 33.01 21.16
C VAL A 442 -6.55 32.21 21.84
N ALA A 443 -7.56 31.74 21.09
CA ALA A 443 -8.68 30.99 21.65
C ALA A 443 -8.24 29.69 22.32
N THR A 444 -7.20 29.03 21.81
CA THR A 444 -6.65 27.76 22.33
C THR A 444 -5.49 27.93 23.31
N ASP A 445 -5.18 29.18 23.71
CA ASP A 445 -3.98 29.53 24.48
C ASP A 445 -2.69 28.93 23.88
N ASN A 446 -2.45 29.29 22.62
CA ASN A 446 -1.33 28.81 21.82
C ASN A 446 -1.28 27.28 21.68
N PHE A 447 -2.44 26.62 21.55
CA PHE A 447 -2.53 25.16 21.52
C PHE A 447 -1.86 24.50 22.73
N SER A 448 -2.12 25.08 23.91
CA SER A 448 -1.58 24.61 25.19
C SER A 448 -1.94 23.14 25.44
N LYS A 449 -1.06 22.43 26.16
CA LYS A 449 -1.29 21.02 26.51
C LYS A 449 -2.47 20.88 27.47
N GLU A 450 -2.71 21.88 28.30
CA GLU A 450 -3.81 21.97 29.26
C GLU A 450 -5.17 22.03 28.55
N ASN A 451 -5.20 22.62 27.35
CA ASN A 451 -6.40 22.68 26.51
C ASN A 451 -6.56 21.46 25.58
N LYS A 452 -5.65 20.49 25.60
CA LYS A 452 -5.72 19.32 24.71
C LYS A 452 -6.85 18.37 25.16
N LEU A 453 -7.79 18.13 24.26
CA LEU A 453 -8.94 17.22 24.48
C LEU A 453 -8.61 15.78 24.13
N GLY A 454 -7.76 15.56 23.12
CA GLY A 454 -7.34 14.24 22.64
C GLY A 454 -6.40 14.33 21.46
N GLU A 455 -5.81 13.21 21.06
CA GLU A 455 -5.00 13.06 19.86
C GLU A 455 -5.17 11.63 19.33
N GLY A 456 -5.33 11.51 18.00
CA GLY A 456 -5.41 10.23 17.30
C GLY A 456 -4.72 10.32 15.94
N GLY A 457 -4.96 9.33 15.06
CA GLY A 457 -4.36 9.28 13.72
C GLY A 457 -4.64 10.50 12.83
N PHE A 458 -5.66 11.30 13.18
CA PHE A 458 -6.12 12.48 12.46
C PHE A 458 -5.66 13.81 13.06
N GLY A 459 -4.75 13.79 14.05
CA GLY A 459 -4.19 14.98 14.69
C GLY A 459 -4.76 15.27 16.07
N ALA A 460 -4.30 16.38 16.65
CA ALA A 460 -4.63 16.79 18.01
C ALA A 460 -5.86 17.71 18.03
N VAL A 461 -6.73 17.52 19.03
CA VAL A 461 -7.93 18.34 19.25
C VAL A 461 -7.75 19.16 20.51
N TYR A 462 -8.04 20.46 20.42
CA TYR A 462 -7.88 21.42 21.51
C TYR A 462 -9.22 22.09 21.85
N LYS A 463 -9.47 22.31 23.13
CA LYS A 463 -10.51 23.22 23.59
C LYS A 463 -10.06 24.65 23.33
N GLY A 464 -10.98 25.48 22.87
CA GLY A 464 -10.75 26.91 22.77
C GLY A 464 -11.96 27.72 23.21
N LYS A 465 -11.73 29.00 23.49
CA LYS A 465 -12.79 29.97 23.82
C LYS A 465 -12.65 31.21 22.95
N LEU A 466 -13.64 31.46 22.10
CA LEU A 466 -13.69 32.65 21.25
C LEU A 466 -13.95 33.91 22.09
N ARG A 467 -13.65 35.10 21.55
CA ARG A 467 -13.78 36.40 22.25
C ARG A 467 -15.19 36.68 22.81
N LYS A 468 -16.24 36.10 22.20
CA LYS A 468 -17.64 36.22 22.66
C LYS A 468 -18.02 35.19 23.72
N GLY A 469 -17.06 34.42 24.24
CA GLY A 469 -17.28 33.41 25.27
C GLY A 469 -17.68 32.03 24.74
N GLN A 470 -17.94 31.89 23.43
CA GLN A 470 -18.29 30.62 22.80
C GLN A 470 -17.13 29.62 22.89
N GLU A 471 -17.39 28.44 23.47
CA GLU A 471 -16.45 27.33 23.51
C GLU A 471 -16.44 26.58 22.18
N ILE A 472 -15.25 26.17 21.74
CA ILE A 472 -15.02 25.50 20.47
C ILE A 472 -14.06 24.32 20.66
N ALA A 473 -14.15 23.33 19.76
CA ALA A 473 -13.15 22.28 19.61
C ALA A 473 -12.37 22.52 18.31
N VAL A 474 -11.04 22.54 18.40
CA VAL A 474 -10.15 22.85 17.28
C VAL A 474 -9.33 21.60 16.96
N LYS A 475 -9.67 20.93 15.86
CA LYS A 475 -8.91 19.80 15.32
C LYS A 475 -7.79 20.35 14.43
N ARG A 476 -6.55 20.14 14.85
CA ARG A 476 -5.33 20.53 14.13
C ARG A 476 -4.77 19.30 13.43
N LEU A 477 -4.89 19.28 12.10
CA LEU A 477 -4.42 18.16 11.29
C LEU A 477 -2.89 18.18 11.18
N SER A 478 -2.26 17.00 11.15
CA SER A 478 -0.80 16.86 11.10
C SER A 478 -0.22 17.28 9.74
N GLU A 479 1.00 17.84 9.75
CA GLU A 479 1.67 18.37 8.55
C GLU A 479 2.19 17.28 7.59
N ASN A 480 2.30 16.02 8.04
CA ASN A 480 3.12 14.99 7.40
C ASN A 480 2.37 13.92 6.57
N SER A 481 1.14 14.17 6.11
CA SER A 481 0.45 13.20 5.24
C SER A 481 -0.37 13.85 4.11
N ASN A 482 -0.24 13.31 2.89
CA ASN A 482 -1.14 13.64 1.77
C ASN A 482 -2.61 13.26 2.08
N GLN A 483 -2.79 12.28 2.98
CA GLN A 483 -4.09 11.85 3.50
C GLN A 483 -4.83 12.97 4.27
N GLY A 484 -4.12 13.74 5.10
CA GLY A 484 -4.74 14.80 5.90
C GLY A 484 -5.32 15.96 5.07
N LEU A 485 -4.85 16.18 3.84
CA LEU A 485 -5.43 17.20 2.95
C LEU A 485 -6.76 16.74 2.33
N GLU A 486 -6.85 15.48 1.91
CA GLU A 486 -8.11 14.93 1.38
C GLU A 486 -9.19 14.86 2.46
N GLU A 487 -8.82 14.42 3.67
CA GLU A 487 -9.71 14.38 4.83
C GLU A 487 -10.19 15.78 5.22
N PHE A 488 -9.29 16.78 5.23
CA PHE A 488 -9.65 18.17 5.46
C PHE A 488 -10.68 18.69 4.45
N LYS A 489 -10.44 18.42 3.16
CA LYS A 489 -11.37 18.82 2.08
C LYS A 489 -12.71 18.10 2.20
N ASN A 490 -12.69 16.81 2.56
CA ASN A 490 -13.91 16.03 2.78
C ASN A 490 -14.72 16.58 3.95
N GLU A 491 -14.11 16.83 5.12
CA GLU A 491 -14.81 17.39 6.28
C GLU A 491 -15.40 18.77 5.95
N ILE A 492 -14.66 19.66 5.27
CA ILE A 492 -15.24 20.96 4.86
C ILE A 492 -16.41 20.77 3.90
N THR A 493 -16.26 19.93 2.87
CA THR A 493 -17.28 19.76 1.83
C THR A 493 -18.55 19.11 2.34
N LEU A 494 -18.41 18.09 3.19
CA LEU A 494 -19.53 17.34 3.75
C LEU A 494 -20.18 18.09 4.90
N THR A 495 -19.41 18.47 5.92
CA THR A 495 -19.97 19.01 7.15
C THR A 495 -20.52 20.43 6.97
N ALA A 496 -20.12 21.16 5.92
CA ALA A 496 -20.82 22.38 5.48
C ALA A 496 -22.29 22.14 5.10
N ARG A 497 -22.60 20.94 4.59
CA ARG A 497 -23.91 20.57 4.01
C ARG A 497 -24.76 19.72 4.94
N LEU A 498 -24.21 19.28 6.07
CA LEU A 498 -24.87 18.40 7.03
C LEU A 498 -25.30 19.17 8.26
N GLN A 499 -26.61 19.20 8.50
CA GLN A 499 -27.21 19.83 9.66
C GLN A 499 -28.26 18.90 10.25
N HIS A 500 -27.91 18.25 11.37
CA HIS A 500 -28.80 17.34 12.08
C HIS A 500 -28.42 17.31 13.56
N VAL A 501 -29.42 17.12 14.45
CA VAL A 501 -29.22 17.16 15.91
C VAL A 501 -28.26 16.08 16.41
N ASN A 502 -28.17 14.94 15.71
CA ASN A 502 -27.25 13.84 16.02
C ASN A 502 -25.95 13.84 15.19
N LEU A 503 -25.58 14.97 14.58
CA LEU A 503 -24.27 15.14 13.92
C LEU A 503 -23.51 16.30 14.57
N VAL A 504 -22.19 16.19 14.67
CA VAL A 504 -21.36 17.27 15.21
C VAL A 504 -21.24 18.39 14.19
N ARG A 505 -21.59 19.62 14.61
CA ARG A 505 -21.61 20.79 13.74
C ARG A 505 -20.22 21.40 13.56
N LEU A 506 -19.79 21.49 12.30
CA LEU A 506 -18.63 22.29 11.90
C LEU A 506 -19.02 23.77 11.88
N LEU A 507 -18.28 24.59 12.63
CA LEU A 507 -18.49 26.04 12.71
C LEU A 507 -17.66 26.79 11.66
N GLY A 508 -16.52 26.24 11.27
CA GLY A 508 -15.60 26.89 10.35
C GLY A 508 -14.24 26.21 10.24
N TYR A 509 -13.32 26.86 9.53
CA TYR A 509 -11.98 26.34 9.28
C TYR A 509 -10.92 27.45 9.19
N CYS A 510 -9.64 27.07 9.25
CA CYS A 510 -8.50 27.97 9.04
C CYS A 510 -7.40 27.28 8.24
N THR A 511 -6.90 27.93 7.18
CA THR A 511 -5.85 27.44 6.26
C THR A 511 -4.58 28.29 6.21
N LYS A 512 -4.44 29.30 7.09
CA LYS A 512 -3.29 30.23 7.04
C LYS A 512 -2.03 29.65 7.72
N LYS A 513 -0.85 30.00 7.19
CA LYS A 513 0.49 29.58 7.67
C LYS A 513 0.75 28.06 7.62
N ASN A 514 0.28 27.38 6.56
CA ASN A 514 0.35 25.92 6.39
C ASN A 514 -0.43 25.07 7.42
N GLU A 515 -1.16 25.71 8.33
CA GLU A 515 -2.02 25.06 9.31
C GLU A 515 -3.35 24.70 8.69
N LYS A 516 -3.82 23.46 8.91
CA LYS A 516 -5.15 23.00 8.52
C LYS A 516 -5.96 22.74 9.78
N LEU A 517 -6.81 23.70 10.14
CA LEU A 517 -7.60 23.66 11.37
C LEU A 517 -9.09 23.57 11.05
N LEU A 518 -9.79 22.66 11.73
CA LEU A 518 -11.25 22.54 11.69
C LEU A 518 -11.82 22.94 13.05
N ILE A 519 -12.84 23.79 13.05
CA ILE A 519 -13.45 24.37 14.24
C ILE A 519 -14.86 23.81 14.39
N TYR A 520 -15.06 23.01 15.43
CA TYR A 520 -16.31 22.35 15.77
C TYR A 520 -16.98 22.98 17.00
N GLU A 521 -18.28 22.70 17.17
CA GLU A 521 -18.93 22.90 18.47
C GLU A 521 -18.21 22.09 19.56
N TYR A 522 -18.08 22.66 20.76
CA TYR A 522 -17.50 21.93 21.89
C TYR A 522 -18.57 21.07 22.57
N LEU A 523 -18.26 19.78 22.75
CA LEU A 523 -19.13 18.82 23.43
C LEU A 523 -18.49 18.42 24.79
N PRO A 524 -19.13 18.76 25.92
CA PRO A 524 -18.48 18.67 27.24
C PRO A 524 -18.32 17.22 27.74
N ASN A 525 -19.20 16.31 27.30
CA ASN A 525 -19.19 14.92 27.77
C ASN A 525 -18.27 14.01 26.95
N LYS A 526 -17.41 14.53 26.06
CA LYS A 526 -16.43 13.73 25.29
C LYS A 526 -17.12 12.60 24.48
N SER A 527 -16.40 11.51 24.20
CA SER A 527 -16.82 10.39 23.36
C SER A 527 -17.49 9.27 24.15
N LEU A 528 -18.31 8.45 23.48
CA LEU A 528 -19.04 7.32 24.07
C LEU A 528 -18.09 6.28 24.67
N ASP A 529 -16.97 5.99 24.01
CA ASP A 529 -15.95 5.06 24.49
C ASP A 529 -15.32 5.48 25.84
N HIS A 530 -15.33 6.79 26.15
CA HIS A 530 -14.86 7.33 27.42
C HIS A 530 -15.66 6.81 28.62
N PHE A 531 -16.95 6.54 28.41
CA PHE A 531 -17.83 5.99 29.43
C PHE A 531 -17.96 4.48 29.31
N LEU A 532 -18.15 3.99 28.08
CA LEU A 532 -18.53 2.60 27.83
C LEU A 532 -17.47 1.60 28.31
N PHE A 533 -16.19 1.96 28.23
CA PHE A 533 -15.09 1.04 28.54
C PHE A 533 -14.30 1.39 29.82
N ASP A 534 -14.78 2.36 30.61
CA ASP A 534 -14.24 2.68 31.94
C ASP A 534 -15.27 2.22 32.98
N PRO A 535 -15.00 1.15 33.75
CA PRO A 535 -15.96 0.58 34.69
C PRO A 535 -16.52 1.59 35.71
N ARG A 536 -15.77 2.66 36.02
CA ARG A 536 -16.24 3.70 36.96
C ARG A 536 -17.20 4.68 36.30
N LYS A 537 -17.17 4.79 34.98
CA LYS A 537 -18.01 5.71 34.20
C LYS A 537 -19.12 5.01 33.46
N SER A 538 -19.04 3.70 33.21
CA SER A 538 -20.11 2.95 32.55
C SER A 538 -21.41 2.99 33.34
N ILE A 539 -21.32 3.08 34.68
CA ILE A 539 -22.44 3.32 35.60
C ILE A 539 -23.20 4.63 35.30
N LEU A 540 -22.55 5.62 34.69
CA LEU A 540 -23.21 6.87 34.30
C LEU A 540 -24.11 6.68 33.07
N LEU A 541 -23.90 5.60 32.30
CA LEU A 541 -24.71 5.16 31.15
C LEU A 541 -25.67 4.05 31.58
N ASP A 542 -26.71 4.44 32.34
CA ASP A 542 -27.86 3.58 32.59
C ASP A 542 -28.55 3.15 31.27
N TRP A 543 -29.39 2.12 31.36
CA TRP A 543 -30.05 1.56 30.18
C TRP A 543 -30.83 2.60 29.37
N ARG A 544 -31.54 3.52 30.04
CA ARG A 544 -32.30 4.59 29.38
C ARG A 544 -31.40 5.49 28.54
N LYS A 545 -30.25 5.90 29.08
CA LYS A 545 -29.26 6.70 28.32
C LYS A 545 -28.68 5.92 27.16
N ARG A 546 -28.39 4.62 27.33
CA ARG A 546 -27.89 3.78 26.22
C ARG A 546 -28.92 3.67 25.10
N VAL A 547 -30.21 3.49 25.43
CA VAL A 547 -31.30 3.52 24.44
C VAL A 547 -31.35 4.86 23.70
N ASN A 548 -31.32 5.98 24.42
CA ASN A 548 -31.30 7.31 23.78
C ASN A 548 -30.09 7.50 22.86
N ILE A 549 -28.92 6.98 23.26
CA ILE A 549 -27.70 7.02 22.44
C ILE A 549 -27.85 6.16 21.19
N ILE A 550 -28.38 4.93 21.31
CA ILE A 550 -28.67 4.04 20.18
C ILE A 550 -29.60 4.74 19.20
N GLU A 551 -30.73 5.28 19.69
CA GLU A 551 -31.70 6.01 18.87
C GLU A 551 -31.06 7.23 18.19
N GLY A 552 -30.24 8.01 18.91
CA GLY A 552 -29.53 9.15 18.33
C GLY A 552 -28.56 8.76 17.21
N ILE A 553 -27.79 7.67 17.39
CA ILE A 553 -26.90 7.14 16.34
C ILE A 553 -27.72 6.67 15.13
N THR A 554 -28.80 5.92 15.37
CA THR A 554 -29.70 5.45 14.30
C THR A 554 -30.27 6.61 13.50
N GLN A 555 -30.79 7.66 14.17
CA GLN A 555 -31.32 8.85 13.50
C GLN A 555 -30.24 9.63 12.72
N GLY A 556 -29.02 9.73 13.28
CA GLY A 556 -27.88 10.32 12.57
C GLY A 556 -27.54 9.58 11.28
N LEU A 557 -27.48 8.25 11.31
CA LEU A 557 -27.19 7.42 10.13
C LEU A 557 -28.33 7.45 9.10
N LEU A 558 -29.60 7.41 9.55
CA LEU A 558 -30.76 7.57 8.67
C LEU A 558 -30.71 8.89 7.91
N TYR A 559 -30.38 9.98 8.61
CA TYR A 559 -30.24 11.27 7.96
C TYR A 559 -29.16 11.23 6.87
N LEU A 560 -28.00 10.66 7.15
CA LEU A 560 -26.90 10.55 6.18
C LEU A 560 -27.26 9.71 4.94
N GLN A 561 -28.01 8.62 5.13
CA GLN A 561 -28.25 7.64 4.06
C GLN A 561 -29.52 7.92 3.25
N GLU A 562 -30.60 8.37 3.91
CA GLU A 562 -31.95 8.46 3.33
C GLU A 562 -32.43 9.91 3.16
N TYR A 563 -32.26 10.74 4.20
CA TYR A 563 -32.94 12.04 4.27
C TYR A 563 -32.11 13.23 3.79
N SER A 564 -30.79 13.07 3.60
CA SER A 564 -29.96 14.13 3.03
C SER A 564 -30.11 14.21 1.50
N ASN A 565 -29.58 15.29 0.89
CA ASN A 565 -29.62 15.48 -0.56
C ASN A 565 -28.81 14.41 -1.32
N PHE A 566 -27.84 13.80 -0.66
CA PHE A 566 -27.00 12.73 -1.19
C PHE A 566 -26.98 11.56 -0.21
N THR A 567 -26.68 10.35 -0.68
CA THR A 567 -26.41 9.26 0.24
C THR A 567 -24.96 9.39 0.71
N ILE A 568 -24.76 9.48 2.02
CA ILE A 568 -23.44 9.66 2.61
C ILE A 568 -23.09 8.43 3.44
N ILE A 569 -21.95 7.85 3.14
CA ILE A 569 -21.40 6.70 3.88
C ILE A 569 -20.27 7.22 4.75
N HIS A 570 -20.39 7.07 6.06
CA HIS A 570 -19.47 7.59 7.08
C HIS A 570 -18.10 6.88 7.05
N ARG A 571 -18.12 5.54 7.00
CA ARG A 571 -16.96 4.64 6.88
C ARG A 571 -15.96 4.61 8.04
N ASP A 572 -16.14 5.42 9.06
CA ASP A 572 -15.40 5.31 10.33
C ASP A 572 -16.31 5.46 11.56
N LEU A 573 -17.50 4.82 11.52
CA LEU A 573 -18.41 4.81 12.66
C LEU A 573 -17.88 3.86 13.76
N LYS A 574 -17.65 4.40 14.95
CA LYS A 574 -17.14 3.67 16.13
C LYS A 574 -17.45 4.44 17.42
N ALA A 575 -17.29 3.80 18.58
CA ALA A 575 -17.59 4.42 19.87
C ALA A 575 -16.79 5.71 20.15
N SER A 576 -15.55 5.83 19.69
CA SER A 576 -14.74 7.04 19.86
C SER A 576 -15.14 8.21 18.95
N ASN A 577 -15.90 7.93 17.88
CA ASN A 577 -16.41 8.95 16.94
C ASN A 577 -17.88 9.34 17.24
N VAL A 578 -18.48 8.78 18.29
CA VAL A 578 -19.78 9.24 18.82
C VAL A 578 -19.50 10.13 20.03
N LEU A 579 -19.72 11.44 19.88
CA LEU A 579 -19.56 12.41 20.96
C LEU A 579 -20.89 12.63 21.69
N LEU A 580 -20.81 13.02 22.95
CA LEU A 580 -21.97 13.25 23.82
C LEU A 580 -22.07 14.73 24.17
N ASP A 581 -23.25 15.30 23.91
CA ASP A 581 -23.55 16.67 24.33
C ASP A 581 -23.80 16.77 25.84
N HIS A 582 -24.07 17.98 26.32
CA HIS A 582 -24.34 18.26 27.74
C HIS A 582 -25.50 17.46 28.35
N GLU A 583 -26.43 16.96 27.54
CA GLU A 583 -27.59 16.14 27.96
C GLU A 583 -27.34 14.64 27.78
N MET A 584 -26.12 14.23 27.39
CA MET A 584 -25.73 12.86 27.04
C MET A 584 -26.39 12.34 25.75
N ASN A 585 -26.82 13.22 24.85
CA ASN A 585 -27.31 12.81 23.53
C ASN A 585 -26.14 12.56 22.57
N ALA A 586 -26.31 11.55 21.72
CA ALA A 586 -25.29 11.14 20.76
C ALA A 586 -25.20 12.07 19.55
N LYS A 587 -23.96 12.43 19.18
CA LYS A 587 -23.61 13.13 17.95
C LYS A 587 -22.48 12.41 17.21
N ILE A 588 -22.71 12.02 15.96
CA ILE A 588 -21.70 11.38 15.10
C ILE A 588 -20.71 12.44 14.60
N SER A 589 -19.42 12.13 14.66
CA SER A 589 -18.30 13.00 14.31
C SER A 589 -17.30 12.29 13.39
N ASP A 590 -16.33 13.06 12.88
CA ASP A 590 -15.18 12.58 12.09
C ASP A 590 -15.52 12.10 10.66
N PHE A 591 -15.94 13.05 9.82
CA PHE A 591 -16.33 12.81 8.42
C PHE A 591 -15.15 12.79 7.42
N GLY A 592 -13.90 12.79 7.86
CA GLY A 592 -12.74 12.83 6.96
C GLY A 592 -12.69 11.67 5.96
N MET A 593 -13.28 10.54 6.34
CA MET A 593 -13.32 9.31 5.56
C MET A 593 -14.61 9.10 4.77
N ALA A 594 -15.60 9.97 4.98
CA ALA A 594 -16.92 9.80 4.41
C ALA A 594 -16.92 9.98 2.88
N ARG A 595 -17.93 9.42 2.21
CA ARG A 595 -18.08 9.44 0.75
C ARG A 595 -19.52 9.78 0.36
N ILE A 596 -19.66 10.56 -0.72
CA ILE A 596 -20.92 10.99 -1.30
C ILE A 596 -21.28 10.05 -2.44
N PHE A 597 -22.52 9.57 -2.45
CA PHE A 597 -23.13 8.78 -3.52
C PHE A 597 -24.27 9.59 -4.13
N GLY A 598 -24.42 9.47 -5.46
CA GLY A 598 -25.67 9.85 -6.11
C GLY A 598 -26.81 8.96 -5.60
N LYS A 599 -28.04 9.48 -5.49
CA LYS A 599 -29.20 8.71 -4.96
C LYS A 599 -29.51 7.41 -5.74
N TYR A 600 -28.94 7.22 -6.92
CA TYR A 600 -29.10 6.04 -7.77
C TYR A 600 -27.85 5.15 -7.84
N GLU A 601 -26.80 5.48 -7.08
CA GLU A 601 -25.59 4.66 -6.96
C GLU A 601 -25.73 3.75 -5.74
N HIS A 602 -25.65 2.43 -5.95
CA HIS A 602 -25.88 1.45 -4.88
C HIS A 602 -24.60 0.96 -4.20
N GLU A 603 -23.47 1.00 -4.89
CA GLU A 603 -22.17 0.55 -4.39
C GLU A 603 -21.02 1.21 -5.16
N ALA A 604 -19.86 1.33 -4.52
CA ALA A 604 -18.63 1.78 -5.16
C ALA A 604 -17.45 0.91 -4.72
N ASN A 605 -16.39 0.91 -5.51
CA ASN A 605 -15.16 0.18 -5.23
C ASN A 605 -14.00 1.15 -4.99
N THR A 606 -13.11 0.82 -4.04
CA THR A 606 -11.87 1.53 -3.79
C THR A 606 -10.70 0.56 -3.61
N SER A 607 -9.57 0.86 -4.26
CA SER A 607 -8.29 0.17 -4.06
C SER A 607 -7.55 0.58 -2.79
N ARG A 608 -8.09 1.56 -2.04
CA ARG A 608 -7.58 2.05 -0.77
C ARG A 608 -8.56 1.65 0.34
N ILE A 609 -8.15 0.69 1.18
CA ILE A 609 -8.88 0.25 2.38
C ILE A 609 -8.59 1.23 3.52
N VAL A 610 -9.62 1.91 4.00
CA VAL A 610 -9.57 2.77 5.19
C VAL A 610 -10.78 2.48 6.08
N GLY A 611 -10.57 2.49 7.38
CA GLY A 611 -11.59 2.32 8.43
C GLY A 611 -10.92 1.82 9.71
N THR A 612 -11.65 1.82 10.82
CA THR A 612 -11.12 1.28 12.09
C THR A 612 -11.31 -0.23 12.17
N TYR A 613 -10.22 -0.96 12.39
CA TYR A 613 -10.23 -2.42 12.53
C TYR A 613 -11.27 -2.89 13.56
N GLY A 614 -12.02 -3.95 13.22
CA GLY A 614 -13.16 -4.45 13.99
C GLY A 614 -14.51 -3.82 13.64
N TYR A 615 -14.55 -2.66 12.96
CA TYR A 615 -15.79 -2.03 12.47
C TYR A 615 -15.91 -2.10 10.94
N VAL A 616 -14.89 -2.62 10.26
CA VAL A 616 -14.82 -2.71 8.81
C VAL A 616 -15.48 -4.02 8.31
N PRO A 617 -16.45 -3.97 7.40
CA PRO A 617 -17.14 -5.14 6.90
C PRO A 617 -16.28 -6.00 5.94
N PRO A 618 -16.56 -7.31 5.83
CA PRO A 618 -15.76 -8.27 5.05
C PRO A 618 -15.70 -7.98 3.55
N GLU A 619 -16.80 -7.56 2.92
CA GLU A 619 -16.83 -7.25 1.49
C GLU A 619 -15.94 -6.06 1.14
N TYR A 620 -15.78 -5.11 2.07
CA TYR A 620 -14.87 -3.99 1.91
C TYR A 620 -13.41 -4.45 2.03
N VAL A 621 -13.08 -5.27 3.03
CA VAL A 621 -11.71 -5.79 3.21
C VAL A 621 -11.28 -6.67 2.03
N ARG A 622 -12.19 -7.52 1.53
CA ARG A 622 -11.86 -8.52 0.49
C ARG A 622 -11.91 -7.96 -0.92
N LYS A 623 -12.85 -7.07 -1.22
CA LYS A 623 -13.14 -6.62 -2.60
C LYS A 623 -13.02 -5.10 -2.79
N GLY A 624 -12.79 -4.33 -1.72
CA GLY A 624 -12.80 -2.86 -1.77
C GLY A 624 -14.18 -2.24 -1.93
N ILE A 625 -15.26 -3.04 -1.82
CA ILE A 625 -16.63 -2.61 -2.08
C ILE A 625 -17.23 -1.95 -0.84
N TYR A 626 -17.80 -0.76 -0.99
CA TYR A 626 -18.55 -0.07 0.06
C TYR A 626 -19.87 0.47 -0.48
N SER A 627 -20.90 0.35 0.36
CA SER A 627 -22.28 0.77 0.15
C SER A 627 -22.84 1.24 1.50
N PRO A 628 -24.09 1.73 1.59
CA PRO A 628 -24.70 2.07 2.88
C PRO A 628 -24.65 0.93 3.91
N LYS A 629 -24.54 -0.33 3.45
CA LYS A 629 -24.36 -1.53 4.28
C LYS A 629 -23.05 -1.56 5.06
N TYR A 630 -22.08 -0.72 4.69
CA TYR A 630 -20.85 -0.52 5.46
C TYR A 630 -21.17 0.04 6.85
N ASP A 631 -21.87 1.17 6.91
CA ASP A 631 -22.18 1.80 8.19
C ASP A 631 -23.21 0.98 8.97
N VAL A 632 -24.06 0.19 8.31
CA VAL A 632 -24.93 -0.80 8.97
C VAL A 632 -24.09 -1.82 9.74
N TYR A 633 -23.05 -2.37 9.11
CA TYR A 633 -22.14 -3.31 9.78
C TYR A 633 -21.43 -2.64 10.97
N SER A 634 -20.85 -1.46 10.76
CA SER A 634 -20.20 -0.71 11.84
C SER A 634 -21.17 -0.36 12.99
N PHE A 635 -22.43 -0.07 12.68
CA PHE A 635 -23.50 0.15 13.66
C PHE A 635 -23.81 -1.12 14.44
N GLY A 636 -23.88 -2.28 13.80
CA GLY A 636 -24.07 -3.57 14.47
C GLY A 636 -22.97 -3.87 15.48
N VAL A 637 -21.71 -3.65 15.10
CA VAL A 637 -20.56 -3.76 16.01
C VAL A 637 -20.71 -2.80 17.19
N LEU A 638 -21.01 -1.53 16.91
CA LEU A 638 -21.18 -0.49 17.94
C LEU A 638 -22.33 -0.82 18.89
N LEU A 639 -23.44 -1.36 18.39
CA LEU A 639 -24.59 -1.76 19.18
C LEU A 639 -24.25 -2.89 20.15
N LEU A 640 -23.48 -3.90 19.70
CA LEU A 640 -22.96 -4.95 20.58
C LEU A 640 -22.10 -4.38 21.70
N GLN A 641 -21.26 -3.38 21.42
CA GLN A 641 -20.46 -2.73 22.46
C GLN A 641 -21.33 -1.96 23.44
N ILE A 642 -22.34 -1.23 22.95
CA ILE A 642 -23.23 -0.42 23.80
C ILE A 642 -23.98 -1.32 24.80
N ILE A 643 -24.47 -2.50 24.39
CA ILE A 643 -25.22 -3.38 25.30
C ILE A 643 -24.33 -4.21 26.24
N SER A 644 -23.05 -4.41 25.90
CA SER A 644 -22.14 -5.30 26.66
C SER A 644 -21.04 -4.58 27.44
N GLY A 645 -20.70 -3.33 27.08
CA GLY A 645 -19.51 -2.65 27.58
C GLY A 645 -18.18 -3.29 27.10
N LYS A 646 -18.23 -4.23 26.16
CA LYS A 646 -17.07 -5.01 25.69
C LYS A 646 -16.35 -4.34 24.52
N ARG A 647 -15.02 -4.50 24.45
CA ARG A 647 -14.17 -3.97 23.37
C ARG A 647 -14.05 -4.95 22.21
N THR A 648 -13.90 -4.44 20.99
CA THR A 648 -13.61 -5.28 19.80
C THR A 648 -12.18 -5.80 19.77
N SER A 649 -11.27 -5.21 20.54
CA SER A 649 -9.83 -5.56 20.58
C SER A 649 -9.49 -6.69 21.57
N GLN A 650 -10.50 -7.30 22.20
CA GLN A 650 -10.34 -8.36 23.19
C GLN A 650 -11.05 -9.62 22.72
N TYR A 651 -10.62 -10.77 23.25
CA TYR A 651 -11.25 -12.06 23.04
C TYR A 651 -12.08 -12.44 24.26
N TYR A 652 -13.13 -13.22 24.04
CA TYR A 652 -14.12 -13.62 25.03
C TYR A 652 -14.41 -15.12 24.94
N GLY A 653 -15.33 -15.57 25.79
CA GLY A 653 -15.71 -16.97 25.94
C GLY A 653 -14.84 -17.73 26.93
N PRO A 654 -15.19 -18.99 27.24
CA PRO A 654 -14.52 -19.80 28.27
C PRO A 654 -13.02 -20.03 28.04
N HIS A 655 -12.58 -19.92 26.78
CA HIS A 655 -11.19 -20.11 26.35
C HIS A 655 -10.52 -18.83 25.84
N GLU A 656 -11.16 -17.67 26.03
CA GLU A 656 -10.66 -16.36 25.58
C GLU A 656 -10.16 -16.34 24.12
N ASN A 657 -10.90 -16.99 23.22
CA ASN A 657 -10.50 -17.18 21.83
C ASN A 657 -11.53 -16.70 20.80
N MET A 658 -12.68 -16.20 21.24
CA MET A 658 -13.75 -15.70 20.37
C MET A 658 -13.69 -14.19 20.25
N ASN A 659 -13.79 -13.65 19.04
CA ASN A 659 -13.97 -12.22 18.88
C ASN A 659 -15.37 -11.78 19.36
N LEU A 660 -15.60 -10.47 19.51
CA LEU A 660 -16.86 -9.92 20.03
C LEU A 660 -18.10 -10.44 19.29
N LEU A 661 -18.03 -10.61 17.98
CA LEU A 661 -19.15 -11.05 17.15
C LEU A 661 -19.44 -12.54 17.33
N GLU A 662 -18.39 -13.36 17.31
CA GLU A 662 -18.47 -14.80 17.56
C GLU A 662 -19.06 -15.08 18.95
N TYR A 663 -18.57 -14.38 19.97
CA TYR A 663 -19.06 -14.55 21.33
C TYR A 663 -20.52 -14.13 21.50
N ALA A 664 -20.92 -13.00 20.89
CA ALA A 664 -22.32 -12.57 20.88
C ALA A 664 -23.24 -13.61 20.21
N TYR A 665 -22.80 -14.17 19.08
CA TYR A 665 -23.58 -15.16 18.34
C TYR A 665 -23.69 -16.50 19.07
N GLU A 666 -22.61 -16.97 19.71
CA GLU A 666 -22.61 -18.22 20.48
C GLU A 666 -23.61 -18.13 21.65
N LEU A 667 -23.57 -17.05 22.43
CA LEU A 667 -24.53 -16.83 23.53
C LEU A 667 -25.96 -16.62 23.04
N TRP A 668 -26.15 -16.03 21.85
CA TRP A 668 -27.47 -15.92 21.22
C TRP A 668 -28.05 -17.30 20.88
N MET A 669 -27.24 -18.17 20.28
CA MET A 669 -27.65 -19.53 19.90
C MET A 669 -27.91 -20.43 21.11
N GLU A 670 -27.17 -20.25 22.19
CA GLU A 670 -27.33 -21.00 23.44
C GLU A 670 -28.47 -20.47 24.33
N GLY A 671 -29.01 -19.28 24.02
CA GLY A 671 -30.04 -18.63 24.83
C GLY A 671 -29.52 -18.03 26.14
N THR A 672 -28.20 -17.86 26.28
CA THR A 672 -27.48 -17.36 27.47
C THR A 672 -27.08 -15.88 27.33
N ILE A 673 -27.93 -15.10 26.67
CA ILE A 673 -27.67 -13.69 26.29
C ILE A 673 -27.34 -12.79 27.49
N LEU A 674 -27.89 -13.07 28.67
CA LEU A 674 -27.61 -12.31 29.89
C LEU A 674 -26.12 -12.27 30.24
N GLU A 675 -25.34 -13.30 29.87
CA GLU A 675 -23.89 -13.35 30.10
C GLU A 675 -23.12 -12.36 29.22
N PHE A 676 -23.71 -11.94 28.10
CA PHE A 676 -23.12 -10.96 27.19
C PHE A 676 -23.25 -9.53 27.71
N LEU A 677 -24.30 -9.25 28.47
CA LEU A 677 -24.71 -7.89 28.83
C LEU A 677 -23.78 -7.24 29.86
N ASP A 678 -23.73 -5.92 29.82
CA ASP A 678 -23.02 -5.15 30.84
C ASP A 678 -23.76 -5.29 32.19
N PRO A 679 -23.09 -5.75 33.27
CA PRO A 679 -23.72 -5.95 34.58
C PRO A 679 -24.32 -4.67 35.20
N SER A 680 -23.93 -3.48 34.70
CA SER A 680 -24.49 -2.20 35.14
C SER A 680 -25.87 -1.87 34.53
N LEU A 681 -26.36 -2.71 33.60
CA LEU A 681 -27.68 -2.54 33.00
C LEU A 681 -28.76 -3.15 33.90
N ASP A 682 -29.54 -2.30 34.55
CA ASP A 682 -30.81 -2.67 35.17
C ASP A 682 -31.89 -2.74 34.10
N ASP A 683 -32.29 -3.95 33.74
CA ASP A 683 -33.25 -4.26 32.67
C ASP A 683 -34.70 -4.39 33.16
N SER A 684 -34.96 -4.10 34.44
CA SER A 684 -36.27 -4.24 35.11
C SER A 684 -37.42 -3.50 34.43
N THR A 685 -37.12 -2.60 33.48
CA THR A 685 -38.11 -1.79 32.74
C THR A 685 -38.34 -2.21 31.28
N SER A 686 -37.44 -2.98 30.62
CA SER A 686 -37.70 -3.59 29.29
C SER A 686 -36.62 -4.59 28.84
N HIS A 687 -36.69 -5.81 29.37
CA HIS A 687 -35.85 -6.94 28.93
C HIS A 687 -35.98 -7.23 27.41
N CYS A 688 -37.20 -7.07 26.86
CA CYS A 688 -37.49 -7.26 25.44
C CYS A 688 -36.69 -6.34 24.52
N LYS A 689 -36.43 -5.09 24.94
CA LYS A 689 -35.66 -4.12 24.15
C LYS A 689 -34.17 -4.47 24.05
N ILE A 690 -33.56 -4.96 25.14
CA ILE A 690 -32.15 -5.38 25.11
C ILE A 690 -31.95 -6.57 24.18
N MET A 691 -32.82 -7.57 24.30
CA MET A 691 -32.84 -8.75 23.43
C MET A 691 -33.02 -8.35 21.96
N ARG A 692 -33.92 -7.39 21.70
CA ARG A 692 -34.11 -6.81 20.37
C ARG A 692 -32.85 -6.12 19.85
N CYS A 693 -32.16 -5.35 20.69
CA CYS A 693 -30.90 -4.71 20.32
C CYS A 693 -29.83 -5.73 19.92
N MET A 694 -29.68 -6.82 20.69
CA MET A 694 -28.73 -7.88 20.34
C MET A 694 -29.09 -8.57 19.03
N GLN A 695 -30.37 -8.90 18.83
CA GLN A 695 -30.84 -9.50 17.59
C GLN A 695 -30.57 -8.61 16.36
N VAL A 696 -30.93 -7.32 16.47
CA VAL A 696 -30.68 -6.34 15.39
C VAL A 696 -29.19 -6.17 15.15
N ALA A 697 -28.37 -6.14 16.19
CA ALA A 697 -26.92 -6.05 16.06
C ALA A 697 -26.35 -7.24 15.28
N LEU A 698 -26.79 -8.47 15.59
CA LEU A 698 -26.38 -9.69 14.88
C LEU A 698 -26.82 -9.70 13.41
N LEU A 699 -28.03 -9.20 13.12
CA LEU A 699 -28.49 -9.02 11.73
C LEU A 699 -27.62 -8.01 10.96
N CYS A 700 -27.13 -6.97 11.63
CA CYS A 700 -26.28 -5.95 11.02
C CYS A 700 -24.86 -6.45 10.72
N VAL A 701 -24.34 -7.43 11.46
CA VAL A 701 -22.95 -7.93 11.31
C VAL A 701 -22.81 -9.20 10.47
N GLN A 702 -23.83 -9.53 9.68
CA GLN A 702 -23.79 -10.70 8.81
C GLN A 702 -22.68 -10.63 7.75
N GLU A 703 -22.15 -11.80 7.40
CA GLU A 703 -21.07 -11.98 6.43
C GLU A 703 -21.41 -11.39 5.06
N ASN A 704 -22.60 -11.67 4.53
CA ASN A 704 -23.05 -11.12 3.26
C ASN A 704 -23.81 -9.80 3.48
N SER A 705 -23.38 -8.75 2.78
CA SER A 705 -23.98 -7.41 2.87
C SER A 705 -25.46 -7.34 2.48
N ALA A 706 -25.92 -8.27 1.63
CA ALA A 706 -27.32 -8.35 1.19
C ALA A 706 -28.27 -8.80 2.32
N ASP A 707 -27.76 -9.58 3.28
CA ASP A 707 -28.56 -10.14 4.37
C ASP A 707 -28.69 -9.16 5.55
N ARG A 708 -27.92 -8.07 5.54
CA ARG A 708 -28.02 -7.01 6.54
C ARG A 708 -29.25 -6.15 6.26
N PRO A 709 -29.95 -5.62 7.26
CA PRO A 709 -31.03 -4.65 7.05
C PRO A 709 -30.50 -3.31 6.50
N SER A 710 -31.38 -2.45 5.99
CA SER A 710 -31.13 -1.03 5.78
C SER A 710 -31.24 -0.27 7.11
N MET A 711 -30.70 0.96 7.20
CA MET A 711 -30.86 1.74 8.43
C MET A 711 -32.34 2.09 8.73
N LEU A 712 -33.18 2.21 7.68
CA LEU A 712 -34.63 2.39 7.83
C LEU A 712 -35.30 1.17 8.48
N GLU A 713 -34.93 -0.03 8.05
CA GLU A 713 -35.40 -1.27 8.68
C GLU A 713 -34.86 -1.39 10.11
N VAL A 714 -33.59 -1.06 10.36
CA VAL A 714 -33.00 -1.04 11.70
C VAL A 714 -33.80 -0.14 12.65
N ASP A 715 -34.15 1.08 12.24
CA ASP A 715 -34.95 2.00 13.05
C ASP A 715 -36.34 1.44 13.37
N SER A 716 -37.00 0.85 12.38
CA SER A 716 -38.29 0.19 12.57
C SER A 716 -38.20 -1.00 13.53
N LEU A 717 -37.17 -1.85 13.36
CA LEU A 717 -36.93 -3.04 14.20
C LEU A 717 -36.60 -2.68 15.65
N LEU A 718 -35.86 -1.59 15.86
CA LEU A 718 -35.53 -1.09 17.20
C LEU A 718 -36.75 -0.45 17.87
N LYS A 719 -37.63 0.25 17.13
CA LYS A 719 -38.84 0.88 17.70
C LYS A 719 -39.97 -0.11 17.98
N ASN A 720 -40.15 -1.14 17.16
CA ASN A 720 -41.27 -2.07 17.24
C ASN A 720 -40.87 -3.44 17.81
N GLU A 721 -41.02 -3.60 19.13
CA GLU A 721 -40.67 -4.85 19.85
C GLU A 721 -41.52 -6.06 19.44
N GLY A 722 -42.73 -5.85 18.89
CA GLY A 722 -43.65 -6.90 18.48
C GLY A 722 -43.51 -7.39 17.04
N THR A 723 -42.68 -6.74 16.21
CA THR A 723 -42.50 -7.15 14.80
C THR A 723 -41.68 -8.45 14.75
N PRO A 724 -42.10 -9.46 13.97
CA PRO A 724 -41.29 -10.66 13.72
C PRO A 724 -39.94 -10.27 13.09
N VAL A 725 -38.86 -10.86 13.59
CA VAL A 725 -37.50 -10.58 13.13
C VAL A 725 -36.84 -11.88 12.74
N GLY A 726 -36.09 -11.86 11.63
CA GLY A 726 -35.35 -13.03 11.15
C GLY A 726 -34.33 -13.53 12.18
N THR A 727 -34.03 -14.82 12.13
CA THR A 727 -32.94 -15.42 12.90
C THR A 727 -31.60 -14.97 12.28
N PRO A 728 -30.68 -14.38 13.06
CA PRO A 728 -29.37 -14.02 12.53
C PRO A 728 -28.60 -15.27 12.07
N ASN A 729 -27.92 -15.18 10.92
CA ASN A 729 -26.94 -16.18 10.50
C ASN A 729 -25.58 -15.91 11.18
N MET A 730 -24.62 -16.80 10.95
CA MET A 730 -23.26 -16.67 11.47
C MET A 730 -22.65 -15.30 11.11
N PRO A 731 -22.06 -14.57 12.08
CA PRO A 731 -21.45 -13.27 11.85
C PRO A 731 -20.24 -13.34 10.93
N ALA A 732 -19.89 -12.20 10.37
CA ALA A 732 -18.70 -12.07 9.54
C ALA A 732 -17.41 -12.46 10.28
N PHE A 733 -16.44 -12.98 9.53
CA PHE A 733 -15.10 -13.35 10.02
C PHE A 733 -15.04 -14.47 11.07
N SER A 734 -16.08 -15.31 11.18
CA SER A 734 -16.05 -16.49 12.05
C SER A 734 -14.98 -17.51 11.60
N MET A 735 -14.19 -18.03 12.54
CA MET A 735 -13.20 -19.09 12.28
C MET A 735 -13.79 -20.50 12.32
N LYS A 736 -15.01 -20.66 12.84
CA LYS A 736 -15.71 -21.96 12.88
C LYS A 736 -16.48 -22.16 11.58
N ILE A 737 -15.92 -22.90 10.61
CA ILE A 737 -16.71 -23.48 9.52
C ILE A 737 -17.58 -24.59 10.15
N HIS A 738 -18.82 -24.27 10.53
CA HIS A 738 -19.83 -25.31 10.72
C HIS A 738 -20.29 -25.74 9.34
N GLY A 739 -19.89 -26.95 8.95
CA GLY A 739 -20.40 -27.60 7.76
C GLY A 739 -21.89 -27.86 7.94
N ASP A 740 -22.70 -27.05 7.28
CA ASP A 740 -24.11 -27.37 7.04
C ASP A 740 -24.53 -26.71 5.72
N ASP A 741 -23.93 -27.21 4.64
CA ASP A 741 -24.47 -27.03 3.30
C ASP A 741 -25.60 -28.05 3.12
N LYS A 742 -26.83 -27.64 3.42
CA LYS A 742 -28.03 -28.37 3.02
C LYS A 742 -28.21 -28.20 1.50
N GLY A 743 -27.66 -29.18 0.79
CA GLY A 743 -28.24 -29.81 -0.40
C GLY A 743 -28.59 -28.91 -1.59
N ASP A 744 -27.77 -29.00 -2.65
CA ASP A 744 -28.31 -29.59 -3.87
C ASP A 744 -27.24 -30.31 -4.71
N THR A 745 -27.57 -31.55 -5.05
CA THR A 745 -26.76 -32.57 -5.73
C THR A 745 -26.70 -32.35 -7.23
N SER A 746 -25.49 -32.36 -7.84
CA SER A 746 -25.16 -33.32 -8.92
C SER A 746 -23.70 -33.22 -9.41
N ASN A 747 -22.93 -34.27 -9.09
CA ASN A 747 -21.83 -34.92 -9.84
C ASN A 747 -20.75 -34.08 -10.57
N SER A 748 -19.49 -34.22 -10.13
CA SER A 748 -18.64 -35.34 -10.59
C SER A 748 -17.45 -35.58 -9.64
N ARG A 749 -17.23 -36.85 -9.33
CA ARG A 749 -16.16 -37.37 -8.45
C ARG A 749 -14.81 -37.33 -9.17
N LEU A 750 -13.75 -36.93 -8.47
CA LEU A 750 -12.46 -37.62 -8.55
C LEU A 750 -11.87 -37.77 -7.15
N LYS A 751 -11.99 -38.99 -6.62
CA LYS A 751 -11.23 -39.49 -5.47
C LYS A 751 -9.75 -39.59 -5.85
N PHE A 752 -8.86 -39.13 -5.00
CA PHE A 752 -7.54 -39.74 -4.85
C PHE A 752 -7.42 -40.31 -3.45
N SER A 753 -7.46 -41.64 -3.40
CA SER A 753 -7.21 -42.47 -2.22
C SER A 753 -5.72 -42.52 -1.90
N SER A 754 -5.41 -42.44 -0.61
CA SER A 754 -4.14 -42.79 0.00
C SER A 754 -3.83 -44.27 -0.18
N ILE A 755 -2.66 -44.62 -0.69
CA ILE A 755 -2.01 -45.93 -0.50
C ILE A 755 -0.49 -45.71 -0.55
N ASN A 756 0.17 -45.75 0.62
CA ASN A 756 1.25 -46.71 0.90
C ASN A 756 1.86 -46.47 2.28
N ASP A 757 1.47 -47.33 3.22
CA ASP A 757 2.28 -47.72 4.37
C ASP A 757 3.48 -48.54 3.88
N VAL A 758 4.70 -48.11 4.20
CA VAL A 758 5.85 -49.03 4.39
C VAL A 758 6.66 -48.58 5.60
N THR A 759 6.94 -49.57 6.44
CA THR A 759 7.43 -49.55 7.82
C THR A 759 8.95 -49.27 7.94
N ILE A 760 9.29 -48.36 8.86
CA ILE A 760 10.42 -48.30 9.82
C ILE A 760 11.79 -48.89 9.41
N SER A 761 12.84 -48.04 9.40
CA SER A 761 14.09 -48.28 10.16
C SER A 761 14.88 -46.97 10.35
N GLU A 762 15.23 -46.65 11.60
CA GLU A 762 16.27 -45.67 11.95
C GLU A 762 17.64 -46.12 11.45
N MET A 763 18.41 -45.19 10.87
CA MET A 763 19.87 -45.12 11.06
C MET A 763 20.34 -43.66 10.90
N VAL A 764 20.89 -43.13 12.00
CA VAL A 764 21.73 -41.93 12.10
C VAL A 764 23.18 -42.32 11.69
N PRO A 765 24.17 -41.42 11.63
CA PRO A 765 24.45 -40.28 10.74
C PRO A 765 25.64 -40.55 9.79
N ARG A 766 25.88 -39.65 8.81
CA ARG A 766 27.24 -39.15 8.47
C ARG A 766 27.15 -37.86 7.68
#